data_AF-A0A259HU40-F1
#
_entry.id   AF-A0A259HU40-F1
#
_cell.length_a   1.000
_cell.length_b   1.000
_cell.length_c   1.000
_cell.angle_alpha   90.00
_cell.angle_beta   90.00
_cell.angle_gamma   90.00
#
_symmetry.space_group_name_H-M   'P 1'
#
loop_
_entity.id
_entity.type
_entity.pdbx_description
1 polymer ?
#
loop_
_entity_poly.entity_id
_entity_poly.type
_entity_poly.pdbx_seq_one_letter_code
_entity_poly.pdbx_strand_id
1 'polypeptide(L)'
;MKKQQKILAIISFSFLLMAFTALKDDRPTLYIIGDSTVRNSMSNGQWGWGTLISEFLDSSKIAVSNQAMAGRSTRTFIKEKRWDKILATLKKGDYVIMQFGHNEGSKPDTSKAGYRGVLKGVTEDSVSLTWPDGSIEVVHSYGWYLKKFIKEAKAKGAIPIVCSMIPRNEFREGKVMRSDKDYGKWAKEAAEQAGAYFIDLNSITADKYDALGDVAVKQFFPGDHTHTNEAGARVNAQSVISGLRAQPNCPLYNFIQFNIPVAFSSNMILQREKPVVIWGSAPAAKSVTVSFANQRKTVQADNTGAWKLFLDPMKASTTNRNLTIYAENKDSIVLKNILVGDVWLCSGQSNMEYTYDRKIKRYALPKRGEDFQELEKANNNKSKNIRYLYVERLNTRQPYLPSVGWVDASDTVLKYVSAIGYFFAKEVEASTSVPIGIISSSWGGTRIEPWIPDWAYQNSPTLKDSVTGPNFKVDGVHPGQMFNSMIKPMLPSTIKGMLWYQGESDLNIHDHATYPAKFELLVNTYRDLYVDQKMPVYYVQLAPHLYSKRKDPLPHDVYKLPEFWEAQSASLNLPKVGMVVTTDLVDNLGDIHPPYKWVVGHRLALQALAKDYGFKKTVFSGPAYQSMRIKEDKILLSFKSDAGLKTTDGKAPNWFSLAGADGVFVEANASIEGKKIVLQAATVKQPTQVRFGWHETAQPNLVNEAGLPALPFRTGN
;
A
#
# COMPACT_ATOMS: atom_id res chain seq x y z
N MET A 1 -0.13 -1.95 -72.81
CA MET A 1 0.41 -2.50 -71.53
C MET A 1 1.72 -1.87 -71.03
N LYS A 2 2.60 -1.26 -71.85
CA LYS A 2 3.89 -0.71 -71.37
C LYS A 2 3.86 0.72 -70.78
N LYS A 3 2.75 1.47 -70.88
CA LYS A 3 2.65 2.87 -70.40
C LYS A 3 2.04 3.00 -68.98
N GLN A 4 1.21 2.05 -68.55
CA GLN A 4 0.62 2.03 -67.19
C GLN A 4 1.57 1.48 -66.11
N GLN A 5 2.57 0.65 -66.47
CA GLN A 5 3.56 0.14 -65.51
C GLN A 5 4.59 1.19 -65.08
N LYS A 6 4.87 2.23 -65.88
CA LYS A 6 5.79 3.32 -65.48
C LYS A 6 5.16 4.34 -64.53
N ILE A 7 3.84 4.51 -64.57
CA ILE A 7 3.13 5.44 -63.67
C ILE A 7 2.89 4.81 -62.29
N LEU A 8 2.60 3.51 -62.22
CA LEU A 8 2.54 2.80 -60.93
C LEU A 8 3.90 2.70 -60.23
N ALA A 9 5.01 2.57 -60.98
CA ALA A 9 6.35 2.53 -60.39
C ALA A 9 6.77 3.86 -59.76
N ILE A 10 6.38 5.01 -60.35
CA ILE A 10 6.73 6.34 -59.83
C ILE A 10 5.85 6.74 -58.62
N ILE A 11 4.58 6.29 -58.59
CA ILE A 11 3.68 6.52 -57.45
C ILE A 11 4.06 5.62 -56.26
N SER A 12 4.48 4.37 -56.51
CA SER A 12 4.99 3.48 -55.45
C SER A 12 6.36 3.89 -54.91
N PHE A 13 7.23 4.53 -55.72
CA PHE A 13 8.51 5.05 -55.23
C PHE A 13 8.34 6.34 -54.40
N SER A 14 7.31 7.13 -54.69
CA SER A 14 6.99 8.36 -53.92
C SER A 14 6.33 8.04 -52.57
N PHE A 15 5.55 6.95 -52.48
CA PHE A 15 5.01 6.46 -51.21
C PHE A 15 6.04 5.71 -50.36
N LEU A 16 7.07 5.10 -50.96
CA LEU A 16 8.17 4.49 -50.20
C LEU A 16 9.15 5.52 -49.60
N LEU A 17 9.30 6.70 -50.23
CA LEU A 17 10.09 7.79 -49.65
C LEU A 17 9.36 8.59 -48.55
N MET A 18 8.01 8.58 -48.52
CA MET A 18 7.25 9.19 -47.42
C MET A 18 7.15 8.29 -46.17
N ALA A 19 7.41 6.99 -46.30
CA ALA A 19 7.34 6.03 -45.18
C ALA A 19 8.62 5.95 -44.31
N PHE A 20 9.68 6.69 -44.64
CA PHE A 20 10.92 6.76 -43.86
C PHE A 20 11.40 8.20 -43.61
N THR A 21 10.47 9.15 -43.48
CA THR A 21 10.76 10.24 -42.54
C THR A 21 10.51 9.66 -41.15
N ALA A 22 11.51 8.98 -40.59
CA ALA A 22 11.57 8.83 -39.15
C ALA A 22 11.40 10.25 -38.60
N LEU A 23 10.24 10.53 -37.99
CA LEU A 23 9.97 11.81 -37.34
C LEU A 23 11.20 12.13 -36.51
N LYS A 24 11.98 13.12 -36.95
CA LYS A 24 13.26 13.43 -36.36
C LYS A 24 12.97 13.84 -34.92
N ASP A 25 13.43 13.03 -33.97
CA ASP A 25 13.20 13.30 -32.57
C ASP A 25 14.11 14.46 -32.14
N ASP A 26 13.55 15.66 -32.21
CA ASP A 26 14.25 16.91 -31.89
C ASP A 26 14.39 17.12 -30.37
N ARG A 27 13.83 16.23 -29.54
CA ARG A 27 14.03 16.26 -28.08
C ARG A 27 15.52 16.09 -27.73
N PRO A 28 15.98 16.72 -26.63
CA PRO A 28 17.26 16.33 -26.05
C PRO A 28 17.22 14.87 -25.60
N THR A 29 18.37 14.20 -25.65
CA THR A 29 18.52 12.83 -25.17
C THR A 29 19.32 12.83 -23.87
N LEU A 30 18.81 12.14 -22.85
CA LEU A 30 19.56 11.72 -21.69
C LEU A 30 20.28 10.41 -22.00
N TYR A 31 21.58 10.48 -22.23
CA TYR A 31 22.46 9.32 -22.28
C TYR A 31 22.88 8.91 -20.87
N ILE A 32 22.78 7.62 -20.57
CA ILE A 32 23.19 7.07 -19.28
C ILE A 32 24.33 6.10 -19.53
N ILE A 33 25.48 6.34 -18.89
CA ILE A 33 26.65 5.47 -18.98
C ILE A 33 27.01 4.93 -17.61
N GLY A 34 27.50 3.70 -17.57
CA GLY A 34 27.81 3.05 -16.30
C GLY A 34 27.94 1.54 -16.41
N ASP A 35 27.82 0.90 -15.26
CA ASP A 35 28.07 -0.53 -15.07
C ASP A 35 26.78 -1.38 -14.93
N SER A 36 26.90 -2.57 -14.33
CA SER A 36 25.79 -3.50 -14.12
C SER A 36 24.70 -2.99 -13.19
N THR A 37 25.00 -2.02 -12.31
CA THR A 37 24.03 -1.40 -11.40
C THR A 37 23.18 -0.31 -12.07
N VAL A 38 23.53 0.06 -13.31
CA VAL A 38 22.90 1.14 -14.08
C VAL A 38 22.14 0.61 -15.31
N ARG A 39 22.68 -0.44 -15.95
CA ARG A 39 22.17 -1.00 -17.22
C ARG A 39 20.71 -1.44 -17.21
N ASN A 40 20.18 -1.66 -18.41
CA ASN A 40 18.86 -2.24 -18.64
C ASN A 40 18.69 -3.63 -17.99
N SER A 41 17.45 -3.93 -17.58
CA SER A 41 17.06 -5.19 -16.94
C SER A 41 17.42 -6.43 -17.75
N MET A 42 17.66 -7.54 -17.06
CA MET A 42 17.93 -8.85 -17.66
C MET A 42 16.88 -9.89 -17.27
N SER A 43 16.80 -10.95 -18.07
CA SER A 43 15.95 -12.12 -17.78
C SER A 43 16.31 -12.87 -16.49
N ASN A 44 17.50 -12.64 -15.92
CA ASN A 44 17.94 -13.26 -14.66
C ASN A 44 17.45 -12.51 -13.40
N GLY A 45 16.55 -11.52 -13.55
CA GLY A 45 15.97 -10.78 -12.43
C GLY A 45 16.83 -9.64 -11.89
N GLN A 46 18.01 -9.37 -12.46
CA GLN A 46 18.82 -8.20 -12.12
C GLN A 46 18.39 -6.95 -12.90
N TRP A 47 18.32 -5.83 -12.19
CA TRP A 47 17.91 -4.53 -12.71
C TRP A 47 18.91 -3.46 -12.32
N GLY A 48 19.32 -2.65 -13.29
CA GLY A 48 20.01 -1.40 -13.03
C GLY A 48 19.03 -0.23 -13.03
N TRP A 49 19.32 0.80 -12.23
CA TRP A 49 18.40 1.92 -12.02
C TRP A 49 18.13 2.74 -13.28
N GLY A 50 19.06 2.76 -14.24
CA GLY A 50 18.89 3.44 -15.52
C GLY A 50 17.74 2.86 -16.36
N THR A 51 17.28 1.64 -16.06
CA THR A 51 16.08 1.05 -16.67
C THR A 51 14.81 1.83 -16.31
N LEU A 52 14.75 2.36 -15.08
CA LEU A 52 13.53 2.90 -14.47
C LEU A 52 13.49 4.43 -14.45
N ILE A 53 14.59 5.09 -14.78
CA ILE A 53 14.69 6.56 -14.65
C ILE A 53 13.71 7.31 -15.56
N SER A 54 13.35 6.73 -16.71
CA SER A 54 12.39 7.31 -17.65
C SER A 54 10.98 7.45 -17.05
N GLU A 55 10.62 6.66 -16.04
CA GLU A 55 9.34 6.76 -15.34
C GLU A 55 9.21 8.05 -14.51
N PHE A 56 10.32 8.73 -14.26
CA PHE A 56 10.37 9.95 -13.45
C PHE A 56 10.62 11.21 -14.28
N LEU A 57 10.76 11.06 -15.61
CA LEU A 57 11.02 12.14 -16.54
C LEU A 57 9.83 12.32 -17.49
N ASP A 58 9.58 13.56 -17.89
CA ASP A 58 8.56 13.91 -18.88
C ASP A 58 9.01 13.38 -20.26
N SER A 59 8.53 12.18 -20.60
CA SER A 59 8.82 11.51 -21.85
C SER A 59 8.23 12.22 -23.07
N SER A 60 7.46 13.32 -22.92
CA SER A 60 7.14 14.18 -24.05
C SER A 60 8.25 15.20 -24.36
N LYS A 61 9.13 15.49 -23.39
CA LYS A 61 10.15 16.54 -23.47
C LYS A 61 11.59 16.02 -23.57
N ILE A 62 11.87 14.78 -23.13
CA ILE A 62 13.22 14.19 -23.17
C ILE A 62 13.18 12.72 -23.60
N ALA A 63 14.15 12.30 -24.40
CA ALA A 63 14.39 10.89 -24.72
C ALA A 63 15.42 10.29 -23.73
N VAL A 64 15.31 9.01 -23.39
CA VAL A 64 16.28 8.32 -22.52
C VAL A 64 16.97 7.21 -23.29
N SER A 65 18.31 7.20 -23.25
CA SER A 65 19.18 6.23 -23.90
C SER A 65 20.14 5.62 -22.88
N ASN A 66 19.76 4.49 -22.29
CA ASN A 66 20.60 3.79 -21.33
C ASN A 66 21.66 2.93 -22.05
N GLN A 67 22.91 3.40 -22.00
CA GLN A 67 24.08 2.82 -22.65
C GLN A 67 25.02 2.13 -21.65
N ALA A 68 24.61 2.03 -20.38
CA ALA A 68 25.37 1.30 -19.37
C ALA A 68 25.48 -0.19 -19.69
N MET A 69 26.60 -0.80 -19.29
CA MET A 69 26.91 -2.17 -19.66
C MET A 69 27.51 -2.96 -18.49
N ALA A 70 27.06 -4.20 -18.33
CA ALA A 70 27.46 -5.07 -17.23
C ALA A 70 28.99 -5.27 -17.18
N GLY A 71 29.54 -5.19 -15.98
CA GLY A 71 30.95 -5.48 -15.72
C GLY A 71 31.94 -4.50 -16.36
N ARG A 72 31.51 -3.32 -16.81
CA ARG A 72 32.43 -2.30 -17.34
C ARG A 72 32.93 -1.40 -16.20
N SER A 73 34.22 -1.14 -16.25
CA SER A 73 34.86 0.02 -15.63
C SER A 73 34.99 1.17 -16.63
N THR A 74 35.37 2.36 -16.14
CA THR A 74 35.68 3.53 -16.97
C THR A 74 36.69 3.21 -18.08
N ARG A 75 37.78 2.50 -17.75
CA ARG A 75 38.80 2.00 -18.70
C ARG A 75 38.19 1.11 -19.78
N THR A 76 37.49 0.05 -19.40
CA THR A 76 36.92 -0.89 -20.38
C THR A 76 35.83 -0.27 -21.24
N PHE A 77 35.11 0.73 -20.72
CA PHE A 77 34.10 1.46 -21.49
C PHE A 77 34.74 2.27 -22.63
N ILE A 78 35.91 2.87 -22.39
CA ILE A 78 36.75 3.49 -23.43
C ILE A 78 37.33 2.42 -24.37
N LYS A 79 37.99 1.39 -23.82
CA LYS A 79 38.68 0.36 -24.61
C LYS A 79 37.77 -0.36 -25.60
N GLU A 80 36.52 -0.61 -25.21
CA GLU A 80 35.51 -1.24 -26.06
C GLU A 80 34.82 -0.26 -27.03
N LYS A 81 35.31 0.98 -27.15
CA LYS A 81 34.76 2.04 -28.00
C LYS A 81 33.28 2.34 -27.73
N ARG A 82 32.80 2.09 -26.51
CA ARG A 82 31.39 2.37 -26.15
C ARG A 82 31.16 3.85 -26.02
N TRP A 83 32.12 4.55 -25.42
CA TRP A 83 32.07 6.01 -25.35
C TRP A 83 32.11 6.65 -26.73
N ASP A 84 32.98 6.18 -27.64
CA ASP A 84 33.08 6.71 -29.01
C ASP A 84 31.75 6.64 -29.75
N LYS A 85 31.00 5.53 -29.60
CA LYS A 85 29.67 5.35 -30.19
C LYS A 85 28.67 6.40 -29.68
N ILE A 86 28.71 6.70 -28.39
CA ILE A 86 27.84 7.72 -27.78
C ILE A 86 28.26 9.11 -28.24
N LEU A 87 29.56 9.39 -28.19
CA LEU A 87 30.16 10.67 -28.59
C LEU A 87 29.87 11.02 -30.06
N ALA A 88 29.76 10.01 -30.93
CA ALA A 88 29.36 10.18 -32.32
C ALA A 88 27.90 10.63 -32.48
N THR A 89 27.03 10.34 -31.50
CA THR A 89 25.60 10.69 -31.52
C THR A 89 25.23 11.90 -30.66
N LEU A 90 26.09 12.29 -29.71
CA LEU A 90 25.84 13.42 -28.81
C LEU A 90 25.71 14.73 -29.59
N LYS A 91 24.63 15.45 -29.31
CA LYS A 91 24.34 16.80 -29.84
C LYS A 91 24.24 17.82 -28.70
N LYS A 92 24.34 19.10 -29.07
CA LYS A 92 24.18 20.22 -28.13
C LYS A 92 22.82 20.15 -27.45
N GLY A 93 22.81 20.28 -26.13
CA GLY A 93 21.60 20.21 -25.31
C GLY A 93 21.23 18.81 -24.82
N ASP A 94 21.95 17.77 -25.24
CA ASP A 94 21.84 16.43 -24.63
C ASP A 94 22.43 16.41 -23.21
N TYR A 95 22.10 15.36 -22.47
CA TYR A 95 22.58 15.12 -21.11
C TYR A 95 23.36 13.82 -21.06
N VAL A 96 24.39 13.76 -20.22
CA VAL A 96 25.13 12.51 -19.95
C VAL A 96 25.19 12.30 -18.45
N ILE A 97 24.39 11.36 -17.92
CA ILE A 97 24.57 10.86 -16.55
C ILE A 97 25.58 9.72 -16.58
N MET A 98 26.59 9.79 -15.72
CA MET A 98 27.64 8.77 -15.60
C MET A 98 27.76 8.23 -14.17
N GLN A 99 27.68 6.92 -14.02
CA GLN A 99 27.91 6.23 -12.75
C GLN A 99 28.81 5.01 -12.92
N PHE A 100 30.02 5.09 -12.38
CA PHE A 100 31.01 4.02 -12.34
C PHE A 100 31.61 3.89 -10.94
N GLY A 101 32.32 2.80 -10.66
CA GLY A 101 33.00 2.58 -9.38
C GLY A 101 33.06 1.10 -8.98
N HIS A 102 32.03 0.32 -9.28
CA HIS A 102 31.93 -1.07 -8.82
C HIS A 102 33.00 -2.01 -9.41
N ASN A 103 33.53 -1.69 -10.59
CA ASN A 103 34.43 -2.56 -11.37
C ASN A 103 35.87 -2.02 -11.47
N GLU A 104 36.18 -0.91 -10.80
CA GLU A 104 37.44 -0.18 -10.96
C GLU A 104 38.59 -0.74 -10.09
N GLY A 105 38.25 -1.51 -9.05
CA GLY A 105 39.11 -1.77 -7.88
C GLY A 105 40.37 -2.61 -8.08
N SER A 106 40.44 -3.41 -9.15
CA SER A 106 41.61 -4.26 -9.41
C SER A 106 42.86 -3.44 -9.74
N LYS A 107 44.04 -3.97 -9.41
CA LYS A 107 45.30 -3.41 -9.94
C LYS A 107 45.27 -3.54 -11.48
N PRO A 108 45.56 -2.46 -12.24
CA PRO A 108 45.59 -2.54 -13.70
C PRO A 108 46.72 -3.45 -14.17
N ASP A 109 46.36 -4.50 -14.91
CA ASP A 109 47.28 -5.39 -15.63
C ASP A 109 46.59 -5.98 -16.89
N THR A 110 47.25 -6.92 -17.57
CA THR A 110 46.76 -7.59 -18.79
C THR A 110 46.09 -8.93 -18.52
N SER A 111 45.93 -9.33 -17.25
CA SER A 111 45.18 -10.52 -16.85
C SER A 111 43.67 -10.27 -16.87
N LYS A 112 42.88 -11.35 -16.82
CA LYS A 112 41.42 -11.27 -16.68
C LYS A 112 40.99 -10.50 -15.42
N ALA A 113 41.78 -10.56 -14.34
CA ALA A 113 41.47 -9.92 -13.07
C ALA A 113 41.75 -8.41 -13.09
N GLY A 114 42.86 -7.99 -13.70
CA GLY A 114 43.27 -6.59 -13.81
C GLY A 114 42.76 -5.86 -15.05
N TYR A 115 42.10 -6.56 -15.99
CA TYR A 115 41.55 -5.99 -17.22
C TYR A 115 40.66 -4.75 -16.99
N ARG A 116 39.90 -4.75 -15.88
CA ARG A 116 39.00 -3.64 -15.53
C ARG A 116 39.66 -2.59 -14.64
N GLY A 117 40.80 -2.92 -14.04
CA GLY A 117 41.49 -2.08 -13.08
C GLY A 117 41.94 -0.76 -13.65
N VAL A 118 41.91 0.27 -12.81
CA VAL A 118 42.40 1.64 -13.08
C VAL A 118 43.27 2.10 -11.92
N LEU A 119 44.05 3.17 -12.13
CA LEU A 119 44.76 3.81 -11.01
C LEU A 119 43.74 4.52 -10.09
N LYS A 120 44.02 4.52 -8.78
CA LYS A 120 43.15 5.12 -7.77
C LYS A 120 43.27 6.65 -7.79
N GLY A 121 42.21 7.35 -7.35
CA GLY A 121 42.22 8.81 -7.24
C GLY A 121 41.84 9.57 -8.50
N VAL A 122 42.17 10.86 -8.51
CA VAL A 122 41.80 11.84 -9.54
C VAL A 122 43.02 12.48 -10.24
N THR A 123 44.22 11.97 -9.98
CA THR A 123 45.48 12.47 -10.53
C THR A 123 45.58 12.19 -12.04
N GLU A 124 46.56 12.81 -12.71
CA GLU A 124 46.86 12.55 -14.13
C GLU A 124 47.77 11.31 -14.33
N ASP A 125 47.98 10.52 -13.27
CA ASP A 125 48.87 9.36 -13.29
C ASP A 125 48.42 8.33 -14.33
N SER A 126 49.41 7.64 -14.91
CA SER A 126 49.18 6.58 -15.89
C SER A 126 50.21 5.45 -15.77
N VAL A 127 49.85 4.29 -16.32
CA VAL A 127 50.74 3.14 -16.45
C VAL A 127 50.60 2.53 -17.85
N SER A 128 51.71 2.25 -18.51
CA SER A 128 51.74 1.55 -19.80
C SER A 128 51.73 0.04 -19.57
N LEU A 129 50.79 -0.65 -20.22
CA LEU A 129 50.65 -2.11 -20.19
C LEU A 129 50.91 -2.68 -21.57
N THR A 130 51.79 -3.68 -21.65
CA THR A 130 52.05 -4.44 -22.88
C THR A 130 51.20 -5.70 -22.90
N TRP A 131 50.32 -5.81 -23.88
CA TRP A 131 49.45 -6.96 -24.11
C TRP A 131 50.22 -8.15 -24.70
N PRO A 132 49.71 -9.39 -24.56
CA PRO A 132 50.34 -10.56 -25.18
C PRO A 132 50.49 -10.47 -26.70
N ASP A 133 49.67 -9.66 -27.37
CA ASP A 133 49.74 -9.38 -28.81
C ASP A 133 50.76 -8.28 -29.17
N GLY A 134 51.51 -7.77 -28.19
CA GLY A 134 52.49 -6.69 -28.35
C GLY A 134 51.88 -5.28 -28.33
N SER A 135 50.55 -5.14 -28.29
CA SER A 135 49.92 -3.82 -28.23
C SER A 135 50.16 -3.13 -26.88
N ILE A 136 50.35 -1.81 -26.90
CA ILE A 136 50.57 -1.00 -25.69
C ILE A 136 49.27 -0.25 -25.36
N GLU A 137 48.80 -0.41 -24.13
CA GLU A 137 47.66 0.33 -23.58
C GLU A 137 48.14 1.24 -22.45
N VAL A 138 47.82 2.53 -22.52
CA VAL A 138 48.03 3.47 -21.42
C VAL A 138 46.77 3.48 -20.55
N VAL A 139 46.92 3.11 -19.28
CA VAL A 139 45.85 3.07 -18.29
C VAL A 139 45.98 4.25 -17.34
N HIS A 140 44.90 4.99 -17.15
CA HIS A 140 44.87 6.20 -16.32
C HIS A 140 44.15 5.98 -14.98
N SER A 141 44.12 7.03 -14.16
CA SER A 141 43.31 7.06 -12.93
C SER A 141 41.81 7.09 -13.19
N TYR A 142 41.02 6.67 -12.20
CA TYR A 142 39.56 6.74 -12.24
C TYR A 142 39.05 8.15 -12.56
N GLY A 143 39.54 9.17 -11.84
CA GLY A 143 39.14 10.54 -12.08
C GLY A 143 39.59 11.08 -13.44
N TRP A 144 40.72 10.61 -13.98
CA TRP A 144 41.13 10.96 -15.34
C TRP A 144 40.08 10.55 -16.38
N TYR A 145 39.59 9.30 -16.31
CA TYR A 145 38.58 8.82 -17.26
C TYR A 145 37.25 9.58 -17.13
N LEU A 146 36.80 9.87 -15.89
CA LEU A 146 35.61 10.70 -15.68
C LEU A 146 35.80 12.11 -16.27
N LYS A 147 36.94 12.76 -16.02
CA LYS A 147 37.26 14.07 -16.59
C LYS A 147 37.29 14.05 -18.12
N LYS A 148 37.77 12.95 -18.73
CA LYS A 148 37.70 12.75 -20.18
C LYS A 148 36.25 12.72 -20.69
N PHE A 149 35.38 11.90 -20.09
CA PHE A 149 33.96 11.84 -20.48
C PHE A 149 33.28 13.21 -20.35
N ILE A 150 33.53 13.91 -19.25
CA ILE A 150 32.99 15.26 -18.98
C ILE A 150 33.46 16.26 -20.05
N LYS A 151 34.76 16.31 -20.32
CA LYS A 151 35.35 17.23 -21.29
C LYS A 151 34.79 17.00 -22.69
N GLU A 152 34.68 15.74 -23.10
CA GLU A 152 34.21 15.38 -24.44
C GLU A 152 32.70 15.57 -24.61
N ALA A 153 31.91 15.29 -23.58
CA ALA A 153 30.49 15.64 -23.55
C ALA A 153 30.28 17.16 -23.70
N LYS A 154 31.03 17.96 -22.92
CA LYS A 154 30.99 19.43 -23.02
C LYS A 154 31.42 19.94 -24.39
N ALA A 155 32.44 19.32 -25.00
CA ALA A 155 32.88 19.68 -26.35
C ALA A 155 31.80 19.43 -27.42
N LYS A 156 30.88 18.49 -27.20
CA LYS A 156 29.68 18.29 -28.03
C LYS A 156 28.50 19.20 -27.64
N GLY A 157 28.66 20.04 -26.62
CA GLY A 157 27.60 20.90 -26.09
C GLY A 157 26.59 20.14 -25.22
N ALA A 158 26.89 18.92 -24.79
CA ALA A 158 26.08 18.17 -23.85
C ALA A 158 26.41 18.54 -22.40
N ILE A 159 25.47 18.26 -21.48
CA ILE A 159 25.54 18.60 -20.06
C ILE A 159 25.91 17.33 -19.27
N PRO A 160 27.14 17.23 -18.72
CA PRO A 160 27.57 16.08 -17.95
C PRO A 160 27.12 16.16 -16.48
N ILE A 161 26.68 15.02 -15.96
CA ILE A 161 26.24 14.83 -14.58
C ILE A 161 26.90 13.55 -14.07
N VAL A 162 27.70 13.65 -13.02
CA VAL A 162 28.37 12.51 -12.40
C VAL A 162 27.57 12.05 -11.19
N CYS A 163 27.32 10.74 -11.10
CA CYS A 163 26.77 10.12 -9.89
C CYS A 163 27.85 9.31 -9.19
N SER A 164 27.94 9.38 -7.86
CA SER A 164 28.67 8.37 -7.09
C SER A 164 28.02 6.99 -7.28
N MET A 165 28.77 5.90 -7.09
CA MET A 165 28.22 4.54 -7.16
C MET A 165 27.16 4.29 -6.09
N ILE A 166 26.14 3.47 -6.36
CA ILE A 166 25.21 3.04 -5.30
C ILE A 166 25.97 2.27 -4.20
N PRO A 167 25.48 2.24 -2.95
CA PRO A 167 26.05 1.41 -1.90
C PRO A 167 25.90 -0.08 -2.21
N ARG A 168 26.89 -0.87 -1.79
CA ARG A 168 26.76 -2.32 -1.71
C ARG A 168 25.88 -2.68 -0.53
N ASN A 169 25.25 -3.86 -0.55
CA ASN A 169 24.53 -4.40 0.60
C ASN A 169 25.50 -4.93 1.67
N GLU A 170 26.24 -4.00 2.28
CA GLU A 170 27.24 -4.26 3.31
C GLU A 170 26.97 -3.29 4.47
N PHE A 171 26.53 -3.82 5.61
CA PHE A 171 26.20 -3.02 6.79
C PHE A 171 27.25 -3.20 7.88
N ARG A 172 27.57 -2.11 8.59
CA ARG A 172 28.34 -2.11 9.85
C ARG A 172 27.61 -1.24 10.86
N GLU A 173 27.44 -1.75 12.08
CA GLU A 173 26.78 -1.00 13.17
C GLU A 173 25.39 -0.44 12.77
N GLY A 174 24.61 -1.24 12.04
CA GLY A 174 23.26 -0.86 11.59
C GLY A 174 23.21 0.16 10.44
N LYS A 175 24.37 0.51 9.86
CA LYS A 175 24.48 1.48 8.77
C LYS A 175 25.12 0.85 7.53
N VAL A 176 24.59 1.14 6.35
CA VAL A 176 25.20 0.68 5.11
C VAL A 176 26.51 1.44 4.85
N MET A 177 27.52 0.69 4.40
CA MET A 177 28.85 1.23 4.10
C MET A 177 28.76 2.24 2.96
N ARG A 178 29.32 3.42 3.19
CA ARG A 178 29.42 4.51 2.22
C ARG A 178 30.77 4.49 1.51
N SER A 179 30.76 4.95 0.27
CA SER A 179 31.96 5.11 -0.57
C SER A 179 32.48 6.55 -0.57
N ASP A 180 32.33 7.24 0.57
CA ASP A 180 32.65 8.67 0.79
C ASP A 180 34.16 8.93 1.00
N LYS A 181 34.97 7.87 1.02
CA LYS A 181 36.44 7.93 1.18
C LYS A 181 37.21 7.44 -0.05
N ASP A 182 36.53 6.89 -1.05
CA ASP A 182 37.15 6.27 -2.23
C ASP A 182 36.43 6.67 -3.54
N TYR A 183 35.83 5.75 -4.29
CA TYR A 183 35.26 6.00 -5.61
C TYR A 183 34.11 7.01 -5.59
N GLY A 184 33.31 7.08 -4.52
CA GLY A 184 32.30 8.13 -4.37
C GLY A 184 32.94 9.51 -4.19
N LYS A 185 34.00 9.59 -3.36
CA LYS A 185 34.81 10.81 -3.19
C LYS A 185 35.49 11.23 -4.50
N TRP A 186 36.16 10.31 -5.19
CA TRP A 186 36.88 10.62 -6.43
C TRP A 186 35.93 10.98 -7.57
N ALA A 187 34.72 10.42 -7.60
CA ALA A 187 33.68 10.83 -8.55
C ALA A 187 33.27 12.29 -8.32
N LYS A 188 33.08 12.68 -7.05
CA LYS A 188 32.81 14.07 -6.66
C LYS A 188 33.94 15.01 -7.07
N GLU A 189 35.17 14.68 -6.66
CA GLU A 189 36.35 15.49 -6.96
C GLU A 189 36.56 15.65 -8.47
N ALA A 190 36.39 14.58 -9.27
CA ALA A 190 36.52 14.65 -10.72
C ALA A 190 35.42 15.51 -11.37
N ALA A 191 34.18 15.43 -10.87
CA ALA A 191 33.07 16.25 -11.31
C ALA A 191 33.34 17.74 -11.03
N GLU A 192 33.76 18.07 -9.81
CA GLU A 192 34.11 19.43 -9.39
C GLU A 192 35.27 20.00 -10.20
N GLN A 193 36.37 19.24 -10.34
CA GLN A 193 37.56 19.66 -11.11
C GLN A 193 37.25 19.94 -12.59
N ALA A 194 36.34 19.16 -13.19
CA ALA A 194 35.96 19.35 -14.58
C ALA A 194 34.67 20.20 -14.76
N GLY A 195 34.12 20.74 -13.67
CA GLY A 195 32.92 21.59 -13.66
C GLY A 195 31.64 20.91 -14.15
N ALA A 196 31.45 19.63 -13.84
CA ALA A 196 30.19 18.90 -14.07
C ALA A 196 29.27 18.98 -12.86
N TYR A 197 27.99 18.68 -13.05
CA TYR A 197 27.07 18.47 -11.92
C TYR A 197 27.44 17.16 -11.21
N PHE A 198 27.21 17.09 -9.90
CA PHE A 198 27.50 15.90 -9.10
C PHE A 198 26.31 15.52 -8.22
N ILE A 199 25.83 14.29 -8.37
CA ILE A 199 24.81 13.69 -7.51
C ILE A 199 25.49 12.69 -6.58
N ASP A 200 25.39 12.91 -5.27
CA ASP A 200 25.86 11.95 -4.29
C ASP A 200 24.87 10.79 -4.11
N LEU A 201 24.73 10.00 -5.17
CA LEU A 201 23.82 8.86 -5.23
C LEU A 201 24.13 7.81 -4.16
N ASN A 202 25.41 7.65 -3.77
CA ASN A 202 25.84 6.77 -2.70
C ASN A 202 25.16 7.16 -1.38
N SER A 203 25.38 8.38 -0.91
CA SER A 203 24.83 8.86 0.37
C SER A 203 23.30 8.89 0.36
N ILE A 204 22.69 9.42 -0.71
CA ILE A 204 21.22 9.49 -0.83
C ILE A 204 20.59 8.10 -0.76
N THR A 205 21.20 7.12 -1.43
CA THR A 205 20.70 5.74 -1.39
C THR A 205 21.01 5.08 -0.06
N ALA A 206 22.17 5.36 0.53
CA ALA A 206 22.56 4.85 1.83
C ALA A 206 21.60 5.28 2.93
N ASP A 207 21.17 6.54 2.92
CA ASP A 207 20.21 7.06 3.90
C ASP A 207 18.85 6.35 3.79
N LYS A 208 18.40 6.04 2.56
CA LYS A 208 17.18 5.23 2.35
C LYS A 208 17.37 3.79 2.83
N TYR A 209 18.53 3.19 2.60
CA TYR A 209 18.85 1.84 3.04
C TYR A 209 18.97 1.76 4.56
N ASP A 210 19.58 2.75 5.21
CA ASP A 210 19.64 2.87 6.66
C ASP A 210 18.25 2.95 7.29
N ALA A 211 17.35 3.73 6.68
CA ALA A 211 15.96 3.85 7.14
C ALA A 211 15.15 2.55 6.96
N LEU A 212 15.53 1.71 5.99
CA LEU A 212 14.89 0.41 5.73
C LEU A 212 15.48 -0.73 6.60
N GLY A 213 16.73 -0.60 7.03
CA GLY A 213 17.48 -1.63 7.74
C GLY A 213 18.03 -2.74 6.82
N ASP A 214 19.07 -3.42 7.31
CA ASP A 214 19.83 -4.46 6.60
C ASP A 214 18.96 -5.63 6.10
N VAL A 215 18.00 -6.09 6.92
CA VAL A 215 17.09 -7.20 6.58
C VAL A 215 16.23 -6.87 5.36
N ALA A 216 15.67 -5.64 5.29
CA ALA A 216 14.84 -5.23 4.17
C ALA A 216 15.68 -4.95 2.92
N VAL A 217 16.84 -4.31 3.09
CA VAL A 217 17.75 -4.00 1.98
C VAL A 217 18.32 -5.27 1.36
N LYS A 218 18.58 -6.32 2.14
CA LYS A 218 19.02 -7.62 1.61
C LYS A 218 18.05 -8.20 0.58
N GLN A 219 16.75 -7.95 0.68
CA GLN A 219 15.76 -8.42 -0.29
C GLN A 219 15.91 -7.73 -1.65
N PHE A 220 16.56 -6.57 -1.72
CA PHE A 220 16.87 -5.91 -2.98
C PHE A 220 17.98 -6.58 -3.76
N PHE A 221 18.82 -7.40 -3.13
CA PHE A 221 19.99 -8.01 -3.76
C PHE A 221 19.90 -9.54 -3.76
N PRO A 222 19.04 -10.14 -4.61
CA PRO A 222 18.86 -11.59 -4.67
C PRO A 222 20.06 -12.24 -5.38
N GLY A 223 21.15 -12.46 -4.64
CA GLY A 223 22.26 -13.31 -5.09
C GLY A 223 23.65 -12.81 -4.70
N ASP A 224 23.86 -11.51 -4.58
CA ASP A 224 25.14 -10.93 -4.17
C ASP A 224 24.95 -9.58 -3.44
N HIS A 225 26.02 -8.82 -3.22
CA HIS A 225 25.96 -7.53 -2.50
C HIS A 225 25.93 -6.31 -3.44
N THR A 226 25.78 -6.51 -4.75
CA THR A 226 25.97 -5.47 -5.79
C THR A 226 24.74 -5.27 -6.68
N HIS A 227 24.14 -6.36 -7.14
CA HIS A 227 23.12 -6.32 -8.17
C HIS A 227 21.73 -6.31 -7.55
N THR A 228 20.99 -5.25 -7.83
CA THR A 228 19.61 -5.11 -7.36
C THR A 228 18.61 -5.86 -8.24
N ASN A 229 17.48 -6.26 -7.67
CA ASN A 229 16.25 -6.56 -8.41
C ASN A 229 15.49 -5.27 -8.77
N GLU A 230 14.32 -5.40 -9.40
CA GLU A 230 13.52 -4.25 -9.83
C GLU A 230 13.21 -3.28 -8.67
N ALA A 231 12.82 -3.80 -7.49
CA ALA A 231 12.49 -2.97 -6.34
C ALA A 231 13.70 -2.16 -5.84
N GLY A 232 14.88 -2.79 -5.73
CA GLY A 232 16.11 -2.08 -5.39
C GLY A 232 16.52 -1.05 -6.44
N ALA A 233 16.44 -1.42 -7.71
CA ALA A 233 16.73 -0.52 -8.83
C ALA A 233 15.79 0.71 -8.84
N ARG A 234 14.53 0.53 -8.44
CA ARG A 234 13.53 1.60 -8.31
C ARG A 234 13.90 2.58 -7.21
N VAL A 235 14.32 2.08 -6.03
CA VAL A 235 14.83 2.92 -4.93
C VAL A 235 16.03 3.74 -5.41
N ASN A 236 16.95 3.10 -6.15
CA ASN A 236 18.14 3.74 -6.68
C ASN A 236 17.80 4.81 -7.74
N ALA A 237 16.85 4.54 -8.64
CA ALA A 237 16.36 5.52 -9.62
C ALA A 237 15.71 6.73 -8.92
N GLN A 238 14.89 6.49 -7.89
CA GLN A 238 14.33 7.54 -7.05
C GLN A 238 15.43 8.35 -6.35
N SER A 239 16.56 7.75 -5.98
CA SER A 239 17.70 8.46 -5.39
C SER A 239 18.40 9.37 -6.39
N VAL A 240 18.54 8.95 -7.65
CA VAL A 240 19.01 9.84 -8.73
C VAL A 240 18.08 11.05 -8.87
N ILE A 241 16.77 10.82 -8.87
CA ILE A 241 15.79 11.91 -8.92
C ILE A 241 15.87 12.81 -7.68
N SER A 242 16.06 12.24 -6.49
CA SER A 242 16.24 13.03 -5.26
C SER A 242 17.49 13.92 -5.35
N GLY A 243 18.58 13.39 -5.92
CA GLY A 243 19.81 14.13 -6.17
C GLY A 243 19.65 15.24 -7.20
N LEU A 244 18.95 14.98 -8.31
CA LEU A 244 18.60 16.02 -9.29
C LEU A 244 17.74 17.12 -8.66
N ARG A 245 16.81 16.77 -7.77
CA ARG A 245 15.98 17.75 -7.06
C ARG A 245 16.79 18.61 -6.09
N ALA A 246 17.84 18.05 -5.48
CA ALA A 246 18.79 18.79 -4.66
C ALA A 246 19.71 19.73 -5.47
N GLN A 247 19.68 19.66 -6.81
CA GLN A 247 20.45 20.51 -7.71
C GLN A 247 19.54 21.20 -8.75
N PRO A 248 18.66 22.13 -8.33
CA PRO A 248 17.72 22.78 -9.23
C PRO A 248 18.38 23.63 -10.33
N ASN A 249 19.68 23.94 -10.19
CA ASN A 249 20.49 24.59 -11.22
C ASN A 249 20.92 23.63 -12.35
N CYS A 250 20.85 22.31 -12.17
CA CYS A 250 21.09 21.34 -13.23
C CYS A 250 19.93 21.35 -14.23
N PRO A 251 20.12 21.67 -15.53
CA PRO A 251 18.99 21.81 -16.45
C PRO A 251 18.15 20.55 -16.67
N LEU A 252 18.71 19.36 -16.39
CA LEU A 252 18.00 18.07 -16.47
C LEU A 252 16.80 18.02 -15.49
N TYR A 253 16.90 18.76 -14.40
CA TYR A 253 15.83 18.90 -13.41
C TYR A 253 14.49 19.36 -14.02
N ASN A 254 14.52 20.19 -15.07
CA ASN A 254 13.30 20.68 -15.72
C ASN A 254 12.51 19.60 -16.47
N PHE A 255 13.10 18.42 -16.63
CA PHE A 255 12.44 17.27 -17.24
C PHE A 255 11.87 16.31 -16.20
N ILE A 256 12.07 16.53 -14.89
CA ILE A 256 11.43 15.71 -13.85
C ILE A 256 9.92 15.87 -13.97
N GLN A 257 9.21 14.75 -14.08
CA GLN A 257 7.78 14.75 -14.30
C GLN A 257 7.04 15.39 -13.10
N PHE A 258 6.18 16.35 -13.41
CA PHE A 258 5.15 16.81 -12.49
C PHE A 258 4.13 15.69 -12.30
N ASN A 259 4.00 15.16 -11.08
CA ASN A 259 3.18 13.99 -10.82
C ASN A 259 2.50 14.05 -9.46
N ILE A 260 1.40 13.31 -9.35
CA ILE A 260 0.65 13.06 -8.12
C ILE A 260 0.54 11.55 -7.89
N PRO A 261 0.37 11.09 -6.64
CA PRO A 261 0.14 9.68 -6.37
C PRO A 261 -1.11 9.15 -7.08
N VAL A 262 -1.09 7.87 -7.47
CA VAL A 262 -2.25 7.15 -8.07
C VAL A 262 -3.47 7.11 -7.14
N ALA A 263 -3.30 7.40 -5.85
CA ALA A 263 -4.40 7.65 -4.92
C ALA A 263 -5.34 8.77 -5.40
N PHE A 264 -4.85 9.68 -6.26
CA PHE A 264 -5.63 10.65 -7.00
C PHE A 264 -5.76 10.25 -8.47
N SER A 265 -6.99 10.14 -8.95
CA SER A 265 -7.27 9.95 -10.38
C SER A 265 -8.61 10.57 -10.74
N SER A 266 -8.96 10.55 -12.03
CA SER A 266 -10.34 10.83 -12.44
C SER A 266 -11.31 9.86 -11.78
N ASN A 267 -12.58 10.25 -11.67
CA ASN A 267 -13.63 9.53 -10.96
C ASN A 267 -13.44 9.41 -9.43
N MET A 268 -12.48 10.06 -8.79
CA MET A 268 -12.39 9.97 -7.32
C MET A 268 -13.53 10.72 -6.60
N ILE A 269 -13.67 10.44 -5.31
CA ILE A 269 -14.48 11.22 -4.36
C ILE A 269 -13.53 11.88 -3.37
N LEU A 270 -13.63 13.20 -3.20
CA LEU A 270 -12.91 13.93 -2.17
C LEU A 270 -13.73 14.00 -0.88
N GLN A 271 -13.08 13.83 0.27
CA GLN A 271 -13.72 13.86 1.58
C GLN A 271 -14.37 15.23 1.86
N ARG A 272 -15.64 15.22 2.29
CA ARG A 272 -16.39 16.40 2.72
C ARG A 272 -16.07 16.77 4.18
N GLU A 273 -16.38 18.00 4.55
CA GLU A 273 -16.40 18.51 5.93
C GLU A 273 -15.08 18.38 6.72
N LYS A 274 -13.99 18.05 6.03
CA LYS A 274 -12.62 18.03 6.54
C LYS A 274 -11.72 18.76 5.55
N PRO A 275 -10.61 19.38 6.00
CA PRO A 275 -9.58 19.86 5.09
C PRO A 275 -9.09 18.71 4.21
N VAL A 276 -9.10 18.88 2.89
CA VAL A 276 -8.68 17.85 1.93
C VAL A 276 -7.25 18.10 1.54
N VAL A 277 -6.35 17.18 1.88
CA VAL A 277 -4.96 17.29 1.48
C VAL A 277 -4.78 16.81 0.04
N ILE A 278 -4.08 17.62 -0.75
CA ILE A 278 -3.59 17.28 -2.08
C ILE A 278 -2.07 17.38 -2.03
N TRP A 279 -1.37 16.35 -2.53
CA TRP A 279 0.08 16.29 -2.49
C TRP A 279 0.64 15.64 -3.75
N GLY A 280 1.93 15.84 -3.99
CA GLY A 280 2.64 15.25 -5.10
C GLY A 280 4.08 15.68 -5.16
N SER A 281 4.66 15.57 -6.35
CA SER A 281 5.98 16.11 -6.64
C SER A 281 5.95 17.04 -7.85
N ALA A 282 6.67 18.13 -7.73
CA ALA A 282 6.97 19.07 -8.80
C ALA A 282 8.47 19.36 -8.75
N PRO A 283 9.05 20.04 -9.73
CA PRO A 283 10.40 20.57 -9.53
C PRO A 283 10.38 21.51 -8.28
N ALA A 284 11.32 21.33 -7.34
CA ALA A 284 11.61 22.24 -6.21
C ALA A 284 11.48 23.76 -6.50
N ALA A 285 11.04 24.51 -5.48
CA ALA A 285 10.74 25.95 -5.51
C ALA A 285 9.68 26.38 -6.56
N LYS A 286 9.18 25.47 -7.41
CA LYS A 286 8.10 25.77 -8.35
C LYS A 286 6.80 25.94 -7.59
N SER A 287 6.05 26.96 -7.99
CA SER A 287 4.70 27.19 -7.49
C SER A 287 3.75 26.13 -8.05
N VAL A 288 3.07 25.39 -7.17
CA VAL A 288 2.00 24.46 -7.50
C VAL A 288 0.66 25.08 -7.11
N THR A 289 -0.27 25.15 -8.04
CA THR A 289 -1.63 25.68 -7.79
C THR A 289 -2.66 24.59 -8.03
N VAL A 290 -3.52 24.32 -7.04
CA VAL A 290 -4.69 23.44 -7.19
C VAL A 290 -5.94 24.30 -7.29
N SER A 291 -6.73 24.04 -8.32
CA SER A 291 -8.08 24.60 -8.49
C SER A 291 -9.11 23.47 -8.44
N PHE A 292 -10.10 23.61 -7.55
CA PHE A 292 -11.22 22.68 -7.44
C PHE A 292 -12.45 23.38 -6.84
N ALA A 293 -13.62 23.17 -7.45
CA ALA A 293 -14.84 23.93 -7.12
C ALA A 293 -14.56 25.44 -7.14
N ASN A 294 -14.89 26.16 -6.07
CA ASN A 294 -14.65 27.61 -5.96
C ASN A 294 -13.32 27.94 -5.26
N GLN A 295 -12.43 26.95 -5.11
CA GLN A 295 -11.17 27.11 -4.42
C GLN A 295 -10.00 27.14 -5.41
N ARG A 296 -9.06 28.04 -5.15
CA ARG A 296 -7.75 28.07 -5.79
C ARG A 296 -6.70 28.27 -4.70
N LYS A 297 -5.84 27.28 -4.49
CA LYS A 297 -4.80 27.28 -3.45
C LYS A 297 -3.44 27.08 -4.11
N THR A 298 -2.43 27.77 -3.61
CA THR A 298 -1.08 27.74 -4.15
C THR A 298 -0.07 27.44 -3.05
N VAL A 299 0.92 26.61 -3.35
CA VAL A 299 2.04 26.27 -2.47
C VAL A 299 3.32 26.22 -3.30
N GLN A 300 4.49 26.37 -2.67
CA GLN A 300 5.76 26.09 -3.32
C GLN A 300 6.20 24.66 -2.99
N ALA A 301 6.70 23.94 -3.99
CA ALA A 301 7.39 22.68 -3.73
C ALA A 301 8.66 22.92 -2.92
N ASP A 302 8.92 22.06 -1.94
CA ASP A 302 10.10 22.14 -1.10
C ASP A 302 11.39 21.81 -1.89
N ASN A 303 12.54 21.88 -1.23
CA ASN A 303 13.85 21.61 -1.85
C ASN A 303 13.99 20.17 -2.38
N THR A 304 13.13 19.25 -1.95
CA THR A 304 13.06 17.87 -2.43
C THR A 304 12.04 17.68 -3.55
N GLY A 305 11.39 18.76 -3.99
CA GLY A 305 10.30 18.77 -4.97
C GLY A 305 8.97 18.24 -4.43
N ALA A 306 8.88 17.87 -3.16
CA ALA A 306 7.63 17.45 -2.56
C ALA A 306 6.76 18.69 -2.29
N TRP A 307 5.45 18.55 -2.45
CA TRP A 307 4.51 19.60 -2.10
C TRP A 307 3.25 18.99 -1.52
N LYS A 308 2.62 19.72 -0.59
CA LYS A 308 1.30 19.42 -0.06
C LYS A 308 0.54 20.71 0.16
N LEU A 309 -0.76 20.69 -0.07
CA LEU A 309 -1.66 21.79 0.26
C LEU A 309 -3.00 21.25 0.76
N PHE A 310 -3.77 22.11 1.41
CA PHE A 310 -5.10 21.79 1.90
C PHE A 310 -6.14 22.62 1.17
N LEU A 311 -7.14 21.94 0.60
CA LEU A 311 -8.41 22.55 0.25
C LEU A 311 -9.24 22.68 1.52
N ASP A 312 -9.99 23.78 1.63
CA ASP A 312 -10.90 24.03 2.74
C ASP A 312 -12.02 22.98 2.75
N PRO A 313 -12.60 22.67 3.93
CA PRO A 313 -13.74 21.76 4.03
C PRO A 313 -14.87 22.09 3.05
N MET A 314 -15.36 21.07 2.35
CA MET A 314 -16.43 21.21 1.35
C MET A 314 -17.70 20.47 1.79
N LYS A 315 -18.86 20.97 1.37
CA LYS A 315 -20.13 20.23 1.51
C LYS A 315 -20.21 19.10 0.50
N ALA A 316 -20.99 18.06 0.81
CA ALA A 316 -21.31 16.99 -0.13
C ALA A 316 -21.87 17.55 -1.45
N SER A 317 -21.51 16.94 -2.57
CA SER A 317 -21.93 17.38 -3.91
C SER A 317 -21.87 16.23 -4.90
N THR A 318 -23.00 15.95 -5.54
CA THR A 318 -23.15 15.02 -6.68
C THR A 318 -22.82 15.67 -8.03
N THR A 319 -22.53 16.98 -8.05
CA THR A 319 -22.09 17.68 -9.27
C THR A 319 -20.65 17.30 -9.61
N ASN A 320 -20.45 16.74 -10.81
CA ASN A 320 -19.13 16.43 -11.35
C ASN A 320 -18.33 17.70 -11.61
N ARG A 321 -17.08 17.72 -11.11
CA ARG A 321 -16.14 18.83 -11.31
C ARG A 321 -14.78 18.32 -11.76
N ASN A 322 -13.98 19.20 -12.34
CA ASN A 322 -12.59 18.92 -12.62
C ASN A 322 -11.72 19.47 -11.49
N LEU A 323 -10.74 18.69 -11.04
CA LEU A 323 -9.64 19.16 -10.23
C LEU A 323 -8.45 19.40 -11.15
N THR A 324 -7.94 20.63 -11.15
CA THR A 324 -6.79 20.99 -11.97
C THR A 324 -5.62 21.39 -11.10
N ILE A 325 -4.45 20.82 -11.38
CA ILE A 325 -3.22 21.09 -10.65
C ILE A 325 -2.23 21.64 -11.67
N TYR A 326 -1.69 22.82 -11.39
CA TYR A 326 -0.74 23.52 -12.25
C TYR A 326 0.62 23.59 -11.58
N ALA A 327 1.70 23.36 -12.32
CA ALA A 327 3.04 23.80 -11.95
C ALA A 327 3.41 25.05 -12.79
N GLU A 328 3.72 26.17 -12.11
CA GLU A 328 4.03 27.48 -12.73
C GLU A 328 3.03 27.98 -13.78
N ASN A 329 1.76 27.55 -13.71
CA ASN A 329 0.73 27.84 -14.73
C ASN A 329 1.07 27.33 -16.15
N LYS A 330 1.95 26.32 -16.29
CA LYS A 330 2.32 25.73 -17.60
C LYS A 330 1.93 24.27 -17.71
N ASP A 331 2.50 23.42 -16.86
CA ASP A 331 2.19 21.99 -16.84
C ASP A 331 0.94 21.78 -15.97
N SER A 332 -0.06 21.04 -16.49
CA SER A 332 -1.30 20.81 -15.77
C SER A 332 -1.73 19.35 -15.74
N ILE A 333 -2.12 18.87 -14.57
CA ILE A 333 -2.86 17.61 -14.39
C ILE A 333 -4.34 17.98 -14.24
N VAL A 334 -5.20 17.39 -15.07
CA VAL A 334 -6.66 17.56 -14.98
C VAL A 334 -7.29 16.22 -14.63
N LEU A 335 -7.80 16.10 -13.40
CA LEU A 335 -8.60 14.97 -12.96
C LEU A 335 -10.08 15.31 -13.19
N LYS A 336 -10.77 14.45 -13.93
CA LYS A 336 -12.14 14.69 -14.37
C LYS A 336 -13.13 13.91 -13.51
N ASN A 337 -14.39 14.36 -13.53
CA ASN A 337 -15.49 13.67 -12.90
C ASN A 337 -15.26 13.47 -11.39
N ILE A 338 -14.95 14.52 -10.64
CA ILE A 338 -14.72 14.45 -9.19
C ILE A 338 -15.98 14.84 -8.43
N LEU A 339 -16.34 14.06 -7.42
CA LEU A 339 -17.42 14.37 -6.46
C LEU A 339 -16.85 14.76 -5.10
N VAL A 340 -17.71 15.32 -4.24
CA VAL A 340 -17.40 15.57 -2.84
C VAL A 340 -18.37 14.76 -1.97
N GLY A 341 -17.83 13.92 -1.09
CA GLY A 341 -18.60 12.92 -0.35
C GLY A 341 -17.83 12.36 0.84
N ASP A 342 -18.21 11.19 1.34
CA ASP A 342 -17.48 10.51 2.43
C ASP A 342 -16.65 9.34 1.87
N VAL A 343 -15.39 9.25 2.28
CA VAL A 343 -14.46 8.20 1.84
C VAL A 343 -14.18 7.22 2.97
N TRP A 344 -14.41 5.93 2.75
CA TRP A 344 -14.22 4.88 3.74
C TRP A 344 -13.17 3.87 3.30
N LEU A 345 -12.25 3.52 4.20
CA LEU A 345 -11.29 2.44 4.00
C LEU A 345 -11.92 1.10 4.39
N CYS A 346 -12.07 0.17 3.46
CA CYS A 346 -12.49 -1.21 3.70
C CYS A 346 -11.26 -2.12 3.72
N SER A 347 -10.89 -2.63 4.90
CA SER A 347 -9.67 -3.40 5.09
C SER A 347 -9.84 -4.62 6.00
N GLY A 348 -8.80 -5.46 6.06
CA GLY A 348 -8.80 -6.73 6.75
C GLY A 348 -8.52 -7.90 5.81
N GLN A 349 -9.11 -9.06 6.08
CA GLN A 349 -8.79 -10.31 5.39
C GLN A 349 -9.92 -10.80 4.47
N SER A 350 -10.01 -12.12 4.30
CA SER A 350 -10.80 -12.78 3.26
C SER A 350 -12.29 -12.48 3.31
N ASN A 351 -12.85 -12.28 4.51
CA ASN A 351 -14.26 -11.89 4.66
C ASN A 351 -14.52 -10.44 4.20
N MET A 352 -13.56 -9.52 4.36
CA MET A 352 -13.61 -8.18 3.76
C MET A 352 -13.29 -8.21 2.26
N GLU A 353 -12.33 -9.03 1.83
CA GLU A 353 -11.93 -9.21 0.42
C GLU A 353 -13.03 -9.84 -0.43
N TYR A 354 -14.00 -10.50 0.19
CA TYR A 354 -15.08 -11.21 -0.49
C TYR A 354 -15.82 -10.31 -1.49
N THR A 355 -15.85 -10.71 -2.76
CA THR A 355 -16.38 -9.92 -3.89
C THR A 355 -17.73 -10.44 -4.38
N TYR A 356 -18.31 -9.76 -5.38
CA TYR A 356 -19.52 -10.22 -6.08
C TYR A 356 -19.28 -11.39 -7.06
N ASP A 357 -18.03 -11.80 -7.29
CA ASP A 357 -17.75 -12.82 -8.31
C ASP A 357 -17.99 -14.24 -7.80
N ARG A 358 -19.10 -14.83 -8.25
CA ARG A 358 -19.51 -16.21 -7.95
C ARG A 358 -18.65 -17.28 -8.61
N LYS A 359 -17.78 -16.92 -9.56
CA LYS A 359 -16.84 -17.88 -10.18
C LYS A 359 -15.65 -18.16 -9.27
N ILE A 360 -15.45 -17.37 -8.22
CA ILE A 360 -14.43 -17.66 -7.21
C ILE A 360 -14.90 -18.89 -6.43
N LYS A 361 -14.04 -19.92 -6.33
CA LYS A 361 -14.30 -21.21 -5.64
C LYS A 361 -14.74 -21.09 -4.16
N ARG A 362 -14.75 -19.89 -3.60
CA ARG A 362 -15.08 -19.58 -2.20
C ARG A 362 -16.52 -19.06 -2.02
N TYR A 363 -17.34 -19.01 -3.08
CA TYR A 363 -18.68 -18.44 -2.97
C TYR A 363 -19.71 -19.45 -2.45
N ALA A 364 -20.21 -19.25 -1.22
CA ALA A 364 -21.38 -19.96 -0.70
C ALA A 364 -22.68 -19.25 -1.11
N LEU A 365 -23.70 -20.03 -1.50
CA LEU A 365 -25.05 -19.51 -1.70
C LEU A 365 -25.77 -19.42 -0.34
N PRO A 366 -26.52 -18.35 -0.07
CA PRO A 366 -27.39 -18.30 1.10
C PRO A 366 -28.46 -19.39 1.01
N LYS A 367 -28.70 -20.10 2.11
CA LYS A 367 -29.75 -21.12 2.22
C LYS A 367 -31.05 -20.55 2.77
N ARG A 368 -31.01 -19.36 3.35
CA ARG A 368 -32.17 -18.66 3.95
C ARG A 368 -32.29 -17.25 3.39
N GLY A 369 -33.53 -16.82 3.15
CA GLY A 369 -33.86 -15.48 2.66
C GLY A 369 -33.52 -15.26 1.19
N GLU A 370 -33.76 -14.04 0.72
CA GLU A 370 -33.39 -13.62 -0.63
C GLU A 370 -31.89 -13.33 -0.74
N ASP A 371 -31.33 -13.72 -1.87
CA ASP A 371 -29.94 -13.43 -2.21
C ASP A 371 -29.84 -12.01 -2.79
N PHE A 372 -29.67 -11.03 -1.89
CA PHE A 372 -29.55 -9.62 -2.29
C PHE A 372 -28.32 -9.34 -3.16
N GLN A 373 -27.31 -10.22 -3.16
CA GLN A 373 -26.22 -10.10 -4.13
C GLN A 373 -26.67 -10.45 -5.55
N GLU A 374 -27.54 -11.46 -5.74
CA GLU A 374 -28.12 -11.72 -7.06
C GLU A 374 -29.04 -10.59 -7.52
N LEU A 375 -29.89 -10.08 -6.62
CA LEU A 375 -30.78 -8.98 -6.96
C LEU A 375 -29.98 -7.75 -7.40
N GLU A 376 -28.89 -7.44 -6.70
CA GLU A 376 -28.04 -6.30 -7.06
C GLU A 376 -27.25 -6.53 -8.35
N LYS A 377 -26.81 -7.76 -8.60
CA LYS A 377 -26.15 -8.11 -9.86
C LYS A 377 -27.11 -7.95 -11.05
N ALA A 378 -28.38 -8.30 -10.88
CA ALA A 378 -29.42 -8.10 -11.89
C ALA A 378 -29.84 -6.63 -12.05
N ASN A 379 -29.50 -5.76 -11.09
CA ASN A 379 -29.81 -4.34 -11.14
C ASN A 379 -28.90 -3.59 -12.12
N ASN A 380 -29.44 -3.20 -13.28
CA ASN A 380 -28.71 -2.43 -14.29
C ASN A 380 -28.60 -0.92 -13.97
N ASN A 381 -29.26 -0.45 -12.90
CA ASN A 381 -29.27 0.97 -12.52
C ASN A 381 -28.46 1.21 -11.24
N LYS A 382 -27.16 0.94 -11.30
CA LYS A 382 -26.24 1.15 -10.16
C LYS A 382 -25.96 2.63 -9.95
N SER A 383 -25.83 3.05 -8.69
CA SER A 383 -25.57 4.45 -8.34
C SER A 383 -24.23 4.94 -8.88
N LYS A 384 -24.24 6.11 -9.53
CA LYS A 384 -23.04 6.82 -10.02
C LYS A 384 -22.31 7.60 -8.91
N ASN A 385 -22.92 7.68 -7.73
CA ASN A 385 -22.39 8.37 -6.55
C ASN A 385 -21.55 7.45 -5.65
N ILE A 386 -21.44 6.16 -5.98
CA ILE A 386 -20.59 5.20 -5.29
C ILE A 386 -19.39 4.91 -6.17
N ARG A 387 -18.18 5.01 -5.60
CA ARG A 387 -16.93 4.89 -6.37
C ARG A 387 -15.86 4.17 -5.58
N TYR A 388 -14.96 3.50 -6.29
CA TYR A 388 -13.98 2.60 -5.70
C TYR A 388 -12.56 2.99 -6.07
N LEU A 389 -11.67 2.90 -5.09
CA LEU A 389 -10.23 2.71 -5.31
C LEU A 389 -9.91 1.28 -4.90
N TYR A 390 -9.68 0.41 -5.88
CA TYR A 390 -9.25 -0.96 -5.62
C TYR A 390 -7.74 -1.01 -5.47
N VAL A 391 -7.26 -1.68 -4.42
CA VAL A 391 -5.85 -1.90 -4.15
C VAL A 391 -5.56 -3.39 -4.28
N GLU A 392 -4.79 -3.76 -5.30
CA GLU A 392 -4.39 -5.14 -5.53
C GLU A 392 -3.47 -5.67 -4.42
N ARG A 393 -3.44 -6.99 -4.28
CA ARG A 393 -2.54 -7.67 -3.35
C ARG A 393 -1.13 -7.65 -3.90
N LEU A 394 -0.26 -6.84 -3.30
CA LEU A 394 1.17 -6.85 -3.62
C LEU A 394 2.00 -7.18 -2.39
N ASN A 395 2.68 -8.33 -2.46
CA ASN A 395 3.50 -8.83 -1.38
C ASN A 395 4.88 -8.15 -1.42
N THR A 396 4.94 -6.89 -0.98
CA THR A 396 6.18 -6.12 -0.96
C THR A 396 6.23 -5.23 0.27
N ARG A 397 7.45 -4.97 0.77
CA ARG A 397 7.68 -3.96 1.80
C ARG A 397 7.81 -2.54 1.21
N GLN A 398 7.74 -2.40 -0.11
CA GLN A 398 7.90 -1.13 -0.79
C GLN A 398 6.60 -0.33 -0.82
N PRO A 399 6.67 1.01 -0.66
CA PRO A 399 5.55 1.88 -0.87
C PRO A 399 5.26 2.03 -2.36
N TYR A 400 4.39 1.16 -2.87
CA TYR A 400 3.84 1.21 -4.21
C TYR A 400 2.36 0.90 -4.13
N LEU A 401 1.50 1.75 -4.69
CA LEU A 401 0.05 1.49 -4.74
C LEU A 401 -0.27 0.66 -5.98
N PRO A 402 -0.59 -0.64 -5.86
CA PRO A 402 -0.95 -1.48 -7.00
C PRO A 402 -2.42 -1.23 -7.36
N SER A 403 -2.68 -0.13 -8.07
CA SER A 403 -4.03 0.29 -8.43
C SER A 403 -4.08 0.90 -9.83
N VAL A 404 -5.22 0.75 -10.49
CA VAL A 404 -5.56 1.44 -11.74
C VAL A 404 -6.22 2.81 -11.50
N GLY A 405 -6.37 3.22 -10.24
CA GLY A 405 -7.05 4.44 -9.83
C GLY A 405 -8.54 4.24 -9.51
N TRP A 406 -9.24 5.35 -9.33
CA TRP A 406 -10.66 5.41 -9.00
C TRP A 406 -11.56 5.08 -10.19
N VAL A 407 -12.58 4.28 -9.91
CA VAL A 407 -13.58 3.79 -10.87
C VAL A 407 -14.98 3.92 -10.29
N ASP A 408 -15.99 3.91 -11.15
CA ASP A 408 -17.39 3.87 -10.73
C ASP A 408 -17.82 2.46 -10.25
N ALA A 409 -19.00 2.38 -9.64
CA ALA A 409 -19.60 1.13 -9.18
C ALA A 409 -20.21 0.27 -10.31
N SER A 410 -19.54 0.11 -11.45
CA SER A 410 -20.00 -0.73 -12.57
C SER A 410 -19.82 -2.23 -12.29
N ASP A 411 -20.59 -3.08 -12.98
CA ASP A 411 -20.55 -4.55 -12.80
C ASP A 411 -19.16 -5.18 -13.00
N THR A 412 -18.36 -4.58 -13.88
CA THR A 412 -17.00 -5.03 -14.13
C THR A 412 -16.12 -4.85 -12.90
N VAL A 413 -16.34 -3.80 -12.11
CA VAL A 413 -15.55 -3.45 -10.93
C VAL A 413 -15.96 -4.27 -9.70
N LEU A 414 -17.26 -4.56 -9.53
CA LEU A 414 -17.79 -5.27 -8.36
C LEU A 414 -17.21 -6.69 -8.16
N LYS A 415 -16.62 -7.27 -9.21
CA LYS A 415 -15.91 -8.55 -9.14
C LYS A 415 -14.60 -8.49 -8.35
N TYR A 416 -14.03 -7.31 -8.17
CA TYR A 416 -12.73 -7.08 -7.54
C TYR A 416 -12.81 -6.42 -6.17
N VAL A 417 -13.89 -5.69 -5.88
CA VAL A 417 -14.03 -4.90 -4.66
C VAL A 417 -14.88 -5.61 -3.60
N SER A 418 -14.72 -5.20 -2.34
CA SER A 418 -15.45 -5.73 -1.20
C SER A 418 -16.98 -5.63 -1.38
N ALA A 419 -17.67 -6.77 -1.32
CA ALA A 419 -19.13 -6.81 -1.32
C ALA A 419 -19.72 -6.12 -0.08
N ILE A 420 -19.07 -6.29 1.08
CA ILE A 420 -19.44 -5.61 2.32
C ILE A 420 -19.35 -4.09 2.14
N GLY A 421 -18.23 -3.60 1.60
CA GLY A 421 -18.01 -2.18 1.32
C GLY A 421 -19.05 -1.60 0.38
N TYR A 422 -19.50 -2.36 -0.63
CA TYR A 422 -20.58 -1.95 -1.52
C TYR A 422 -21.91 -1.78 -0.79
N PHE A 423 -22.37 -2.79 -0.05
CA PHE A 423 -23.69 -2.71 0.60
C PHE A 423 -23.70 -1.65 1.70
N PHE A 424 -22.57 -1.46 2.38
CA PHE A 424 -22.37 -0.32 3.26
C PHE A 424 -22.56 1.02 2.52
N ALA A 425 -21.85 1.21 1.41
CA ALA A 425 -21.91 2.45 0.63
C ALA A 425 -23.32 2.72 0.10
N LYS A 426 -24.00 1.68 -0.39
CA LYS A 426 -25.36 1.75 -0.91
C LYS A 426 -26.36 2.20 0.17
N GLU A 427 -26.31 1.61 1.34
CA GLU A 427 -27.22 1.94 2.44
C GLU A 427 -27.01 3.39 2.93
N VAL A 428 -25.74 3.80 3.09
CA VAL A 428 -25.41 5.16 3.53
C VAL A 428 -25.79 6.18 2.46
N GLU A 429 -25.49 5.93 1.19
CA GLU A 429 -25.85 6.84 0.09
C GLU A 429 -27.37 6.98 -0.03
N ALA A 430 -28.12 5.88 0.01
CA ALA A 430 -29.57 5.89 -0.04
C ALA A 430 -30.20 6.68 1.12
N SER A 431 -29.62 6.57 2.32
CA SER A 431 -30.13 7.24 3.51
C SER A 431 -29.78 8.73 3.58
N THR A 432 -28.66 9.13 2.97
CA THR A 432 -28.06 10.46 3.20
C THR A 432 -27.96 11.33 1.95
N SER A 433 -28.10 10.73 0.76
CA SER A 433 -27.79 11.34 -0.54
C SER A 433 -26.34 11.83 -0.69
N VAL A 434 -25.43 11.40 0.20
CA VAL A 434 -24.01 11.75 0.14
C VAL A 434 -23.27 10.76 -0.75
N PRO A 435 -22.44 11.20 -1.72
CA PRO A 435 -21.58 10.30 -2.47
C PRO A 435 -20.61 9.54 -1.56
N ILE A 436 -20.41 8.24 -1.82
CA ILE A 436 -19.57 7.38 -0.98
C ILE A 436 -18.41 6.80 -1.78
N GLY A 437 -17.19 7.12 -1.36
CA GLY A 437 -15.96 6.53 -1.87
C GLY A 437 -15.54 5.34 -1.01
N ILE A 438 -15.21 4.21 -1.63
CA ILE A 438 -14.70 3.02 -0.94
C ILE A 438 -13.28 2.73 -1.41
N ILE A 439 -12.33 2.75 -0.49
CA ILE A 439 -10.99 2.23 -0.72
C ILE A 439 -11.02 0.74 -0.34
N SER A 440 -10.96 -0.15 -1.32
CA SER A 440 -10.98 -1.60 -1.11
C SER A 440 -9.54 -2.12 -1.01
N SER A 441 -9.04 -2.30 0.22
CA SER A 441 -7.65 -2.69 0.51
C SER A 441 -7.63 -3.81 1.54
N SER A 442 -7.78 -5.05 1.08
CA SER A 442 -7.92 -6.25 1.92
C SER A 442 -7.17 -7.45 1.34
N TRP A 443 -6.76 -8.38 2.20
CA TRP A 443 -5.98 -9.56 1.80
C TRP A 443 -6.29 -10.78 2.67
N GLY A 444 -6.88 -11.81 2.06
CA GLY A 444 -7.18 -13.09 2.70
C GLY A 444 -6.01 -13.81 3.37
N GLY A 445 -6.28 -14.36 4.55
CA GLY A 445 -5.30 -15.13 5.34
C GLY A 445 -4.31 -14.27 6.13
N THR A 446 -4.42 -12.94 6.08
CA THR A 446 -3.56 -12.05 6.86
C THR A 446 -4.01 -11.93 8.30
N ARG A 447 -3.03 -11.87 9.21
CA ARG A 447 -3.21 -11.46 10.60
C ARG A 447 -3.23 -9.94 10.74
N ILE A 448 -3.45 -9.40 11.94
CA ILE A 448 -3.45 -7.95 12.16
C ILE A 448 -2.06 -7.31 12.04
N GLU A 449 -0.98 -8.03 12.38
CA GLU A 449 0.36 -7.40 12.50
C GLU A 449 0.88 -6.80 11.19
N PRO A 450 0.76 -7.45 10.02
CA PRO A 450 1.21 -6.86 8.75
C PRO A 450 0.53 -5.54 8.36
N TRP A 451 -0.64 -5.22 8.94
CA TRP A 451 -1.38 -3.99 8.69
C TRP A 451 -0.96 -2.82 9.60
N ILE A 452 -0.16 -3.09 10.64
CA ILE A 452 0.36 -2.09 11.55
C ILE A 452 1.85 -1.89 11.23
N PRO A 453 2.33 -0.66 10.99
CA PRO A 453 3.75 -0.43 10.71
C PRO A 453 4.66 -0.91 11.86
N ASP A 454 5.87 -1.31 11.50
CA ASP A 454 6.90 -1.78 12.43
C ASP A 454 7.20 -0.79 13.56
N TRP A 455 7.35 0.49 13.23
CA TRP A 455 7.61 1.55 14.22
C TRP A 455 6.48 1.70 15.24
N ALA A 456 5.23 1.36 14.90
CA ALA A 456 4.12 1.43 15.85
C ALA A 456 4.24 0.35 16.94
N TYR A 457 4.70 -0.85 16.57
CA TYR A 457 5.04 -1.87 17.56
C TYR A 457 6.22 -1.44 18.44
N GLN A 458 7.30 -0.92 17.83
CA GLN A 458 8.50 -0.47 18.56
C GLN A 458 8.18 0.60 19.61
N ASN A 459 7.28 1.52 19.26
CA ASN A 459 6.88 2.63 20.12
C ASN A 459 5.70 2.30 21.04
N SER A 460 5.14 1.09 20.95
CA SER A 460 3.98 0.70 21.75
C SER A 460 4.39 0.45 23.20
N PRO A 461 3.74 1.09 24.19
CA PRO A 461 4.02 0.84 25.60
C PRO A 461 3.67 -0.59 26.03
N THR A 462 2.75 -1.25 25.33
CA THR A 462 2.22 -2.58 25.69
C THR A 462 2.70 -3.70 24.77
N LEU A 463 3.16 -3.37 23.55
CA LEU A 463 3.50 -4.36 22.52
C LEU A 463 4.95 -4.29 22.03
N LYS A 464 5.79 -3.38 22.53
CA LYS A 464 7.22 -3.33 22.14
C LYS A 464 7.95 -4.65 22.37
N ASP A 465 7.58 -5.38 23.42
CA ASP A 465 8.25 -6.63 23.82
C ASP A 465 7.73 -7.86 23.05
N SER A 466 6.71 -7.71 22.19
CA SER A 466 6.23 -8.78 21.29
C SER A 466 7.11 -8.94 20.05
N VAL A 467 8.05 -8.02 19.84
CA VAL A 467 9.01 -8.08 18.74
C VAL A 467 10.09 -9.11 19.06
N THR A 468 10.21 -10.11 18.19
CA THR A 468 11.13 -11.24 18.38
C THR A 468 12.16 -11.36 17.26
N GLY A 469 13.37 -11.76 17.65
CA GLY A 469 14.47 -12.17 16.77
C GLY A 469 15.10 -11.04 15.94
N PRO A 470 16.18 -11.35 15.20
CA PRO A 470 16.93 -10.35 14.42
C PRO A 470 16.16 -9.83 13.20
N ASN A 471 15.06 -10.49 12.81
CA ASN A 471 14.31 -10.17 11.59
C ASN A 471 13.05 -9.34 11.82
N PHE A 472 12.88 -8.78 13.03
CA PHE A 472 11.72 -7.98 13.45
C PHE A 472 10.39 -8.67 13.12
N LYS A 473 9.99 -9.64 13.95
CA LYS A 473 8.73 -10.38 13.79
C LYS A 473 7.83 -10.24 15.01
N VAL A 474 6.54 -10.10 14.76
CA VAL A 474 5.49 -10.18 15.79
C VAL A 474 4.66 -11.43 15.45
N ASP A 475 4.56 -12.35 16.40
CA ASP A 475 3.90 -13.66 16.24
C ASP A 475 4.38 -14.48 15.03
N GLY A 476 5.60 -14.25 14.56
CA GLY A 476 6.20 -14.96 13.43
C GLY A 476 5.95 -14.34 12.04
N VAL A 477 5.21 -13.22 11.94
CA VAL A 477 5.08 -12.43 10.69
C VAL A 477 5.80 -11.10 10.79
N HIS A 478 6.03 -10.49 9.63
CA HIS A 478 6.61 -9.16 9.54
C HIS A 478 5.51 -8.11 9.66
N PRO A 479 5.55 -7.25 10.70
CA PRO A 479 4.65 -6.11 10.77
C PRO A 479 4.92 -5.13 9.62
N GLY A 480 3.91 -4.35 9.28
CA GLY A 480 3.98 -3.29 8.27
C GLY A 480 4.02 -3.77 6.82
N GLN A 481 4.06 -5.07 6.55
CA GLN A 481 4.17 -5.61 5.19
C GLN A 481 3.00 -5.18 4.29
N MET A 482 1.77 -5.28 4.78
CA MET A 482 0.55 -4.93 4.03
C MET A 482 0.30 -3.43 4.14
N PHE A 483 0.61 -2.84 5.29
CA PHE A 483 0.60 -1.39 5.46
C PHE A 483 1.45 -0.68 4.39
N ASN A 484 2.69 -1.12 4.19
CA ASN A 484 3.64 -0.44 3.31
C ASN A 484 3.20 -0.46 1.85
N SER A 485 2.67 -1.57 1.34
CA SER A 485 2.24 -1.66 -0.06
C SER A 485 0.79 -1.23 -0.28
N MET A 486 -0.10 -1.38 0.70
CA MET A 486 -1.53 -1.23 0.47
C MET A 486 -2.18 -0.03 1.17
N ILE A 487 -1.46 0.66 2.07
CA ILE A 487 -2.00 1.78 2.87
C ILE A 487 -1.12 3.01 2.76
N LYS A 488 0.17 2.88 3.11
CA LYS A 488 1.17 3.96 3.10
C LYS A 488 1.20 4.77 1.80
N PRO A 489 1.07 4.18 0.59
CA PRO A 489 1.10 4.96 -0.66
C PRO A 489 -0.08 5.91 -0.85
N MET A 490 -1.18 5.70 -0.12
CA MET A 490 -2.34 6.58 -0.11
C MET A 490 -2.25 7.65 0.97
N LEU A 491 -1.29 7.58 1.89
CA LEU A 491 -1.11 8.61 2.90
C LEU A 491 -0.45 9.85 2.28
N PRO A 492 -0.83 11.07 2.72
CA PRO A 492 -1.77 11.37 3.81
C PRO A 492 -3.23 11.64 3.39
N SER A 493 -3.82 10.93 2.40
CA SER A 493 -5.22 11.16 1.94
C SER A 493 -6.23 11.41 3.07
N THR A 494 -7.23 12.25 2.81
CA THR A 494 -8.28 12.53 3.79
C THR A 494 -9.43 11.53 3.63
N ILE A 495 -9.79 10.84 4.71
CA ILE A 495 -10.91 9.86 4.75
C ILE A 495 -11.91 10.16 5.88
N LYS A 496 -13.12 9.58 5.80
CA LYS A 496 -14.16 9.62 6.84
C LYS A 496 -13.86 8.65 7.96
N GLY A 497 -13.60 7.37 7.64
CA GLY A 497 -13.48 6.28 8.60
C GLY A 497 -13.00 4.95 8.01
N MET A 498 -12.93 3.91 8.85
CA MET A 498 -12.46 2.57 8.48
C MET A 498 -13.49 1.48 8.80
N LEU A 499 -13.67 0.53 7.89
CA LEU A 499 -14.37 -0.73 8.06
C LEU A 499 -13.36 -1.87 8.11
N TRP A 500 -13.46 -2.74 9.12
CA TRP A 500 -12.47 -3.78 9.39
C TRP A 500 -13.11 -5.16 9.59
N TYR A 501 -12.72 -6.17 8.80
CA TYR A 501 -13.16 -7.55 9.03
C TYR A 501 -11.97 -8.49 8.98
N GLN A 502 -11.48 -8.85 10.18
CA GLN A 502 -10.30 -9.65 10.37
C GLN A 502 -10.24 -10.27 11.77
N GLY A 503 -9.58 -11.41 11.88
CA GLY A 503 -9.24 -12.06 13.16
C GLY A 503 -9.04 -13.56 13.04
N GLU A 504 -9.52 -14.20 11.97
CA GLU A 504 -9.50 -15.66 11.84
C GLU A 504 -8.07 -16.22 11.82
N SER A 505 -7.12 -15.52 11.19
CA SER A 505 -5.70 -15.93 11.23
C SER A 505 -5.04 -15.72 12.60
N ASP A 506 -5.54 -14.80 13.43
CA ASP A 506 -5.05 -14.54 14.79
C ASP A 506 -5.63 -15.56 15.76
N LEU A 507 -6.91 -15.93 15.57
CA LEU A 507 -7.52 -17.07 16.26
C LEU A 507 -6.74 -18.35 15.99
N ASN A 508 -6.27 -18.58 14.76
CA ASN A 508 -5.48 -19.78 14.42
C ASN A 508 -4.17 -19.91 15.21
N ILE A 509 -3.66 -18.82 15.81
CA ILE A 509 -2.49 -18.83 16.70
C ILE A 509 -2.85 -18.63 18.18
N HIS A 510 -4.14 -18.72 18.50
CA HIS A 510 -4.72 -18.51 19.84
C HIS A 510 -4.46 -17.12 20.41
N ASP A 511 -4.29 -16.10 19.57
CA ASP A 511 -4.03 -14.73 20.01
C ASP A 511 -5.30 -14.00 20.46
N HIS A 512 -6.00 -14.53 21.46
CA HIS A 512 -7.13 -13.81 22.08
C HIS A 512 -6.63 -12.82 23.15
N ALA A 513 -5.48 -13.11 23.79
CA ALA A 513 -4.96 -12.30 24.89
C ALA A 513 -4.38 -10.96 24.44
N THR A 514 -3.65 -10.91 23.31
CA THR A 514 -2.97 -9.66 22.87
C THR A 514 -3.71 -8.94 21.75
N TYR A 515 -4.67 -9.59 21.08
CA TYR A 515 -5.47 -8.99 20.02
C TYR A 515 -6.15 -7.66 20.38
N PRO A 516 -6.75 -7.46 21.59
CA PRO A 516 -7.34 -6.17 21.94
C PRO A 516 -6.31 -5.03 21.92
N ALA A 517 -5.10 -5.28 22.42
CA ALA A 517 -4.00 -4.31 22.41
C ALA A 517 -3.49 -4.04 20.99
N LYS A 518 -3.42 -5.07 20.13
CA LYS A 518 -3.05 -4.90 18.71
C LYS A 518 -4.11 -4.13 17.93
N PHE A 519 -5.38 -4.37 18.21
CA PHE A 519 -6.47 -3.64 17.59
C PHE A 519 -6.48 -2.17 18.03
N GLU A 520 -6.25 -1.90 19.31
CA GLU A 520 -6.02 -0.53 19.79
C GLU A 520 -4.83 0.13 19.08
N LEU A 521 -3.71 -0.58 18.94
CA LEU A 521 -2.53 -0.08 18.23
C LEU A 521 -2.85 0.24 16.76
N LEU A 522 -3.61 -0.62 16.06
CA LEU A 522 -4.08 -0.37 14.69
C LEU A 522 -4.91 0.92 14.62
N VAL A 523 -5.93 1.03 15.48
CA VAL A 523 -6.87 2.17 15.49
C VAL A 523 -6.12 3.48 15.75
N ASN A 524 -5.28 3.52 16.79
CA ASN A 524 -4.55 4.74 17.15
C ASN A 524 -3.52 5.11 16.08
N THR A 525 -2.78 4.13 15.55
CA THR A 525 -1.82 4.37 14.46
C THR A 525 -2.51 4.97 13.23
N TYR A 526 -3.67 4.45 12.84
CA TYR A 526 -4.38 4.96 11.66
C TYR A 526 -4.96 6.35 11.92
N ARG A 527 -5.49 6.62 13.12
CA ARG A 527 -5.93 7.96 13.53
C ARG A 527 -4.80 8.99 13.47
N ASP A 528 -3.60 8.62 13.88
CA ASP A 528 -2.42 9.48 13.79
C ASP A 528 -2.02 9.74 12.34
N LEU A 529 -1.95 8.69 11.52
CA LEU A 529 -1.56 8.78 10.10
C LEU A 529 -2.54 9.60 9.25
N TYR A 530 -3.83 9.52 9.56
CA TYR A 530 -4.89 10.31 8.92
C TYR A 530 -5.16 11.66 9.61
N VAL A 531 -4.43 11.97 10.69
CA VAL A 531 -4.57 13.20 11.49
C VAL A 531 -6.03 13.43 11.95
N ASP A 532 -6.68 12.35 12.40
CA ASP A 532 -8.06 12.37 12.88
C ASP A 532 -8.26 11.41 14.05
N GLN A 533 -8.07 11.94 15.27
CA GLN A 533 -8.27 11.21 16.52
C GLN A 533 -9.72 10.77 16.77
N LYS A 534 -10.68 11.32 16.02
CA LYS A 534 -12.11 10.99 16.12
C LYS A 534 -12.57 10.11 14.96
N MET A 535 -11.66 9.64 14.11
CA MET A 535 -11.99 8.78 12.98
C MET A 535 -12.74 7.53 13.47
N PRO A 536 -13.99 7.30 13.00
CA PRO A 536 -14.75 6.11 13.34
C PRO A 536 -14.13 4.86 12.74
N VAL A 537 -14.11 3.79 13.54
CA VAL A 537 -13.69 2.45 13.11
C VAL A 537 -14.79 1.46 13.45
N TYR A 538 -15.33 0.79 12.42
CA TYR A 538 -16.36 -0.23 12.59
C TYR A 538 -15.83 -1.58 12.14
N TYR A 539 -15.94 -2.58 13.00
CA TYR A 539 -15.42 -3.91 12.73
C TYR A 539 -16.46 -5.00 12.90
N VAL A 540 -16.13 -6.20 12.40
CA VAL A 540 -17.05 -7.32 12.35
C VAL A 540 -16.53 -8.46 13.23
N GLN A 541 -17.39 -8.95 14.11
CA GLN A 541 -17.13 -10.14 14.91
C GLN A 541 -16.92 -11.36 14.00
N LEU A 542 -16.08 -12.31 14.39
CA LEU A 542 -15.92 -13.54 13.63
C LEU A 542 -17.22 -14.34 13.59
N ALA A 543 -17.53 -14.96 12.46
CA ALA A 543 -18.69 -15.83 12.35
C ALA A 543 -18.42 -17.23 12.96
N PRO A 544 -19.47 -17.92 13.46
CA PRO A 544 -19.40 -19.33 13.86
C PRO A 544 -18.75 -20.23 12.79
N HIS A 545 -17.80 -21.07 13.21
CA HIS A 545 -17.09 -22.00 12.33
C HIS A 545 -16.51 -23.16 13.15
N LEU A 546 -16.41 -24.36 12.56
CA LEU A 546 -15.87 -25.56 13.22
C LEU A 546 -14.34 -25.53 13.28
N TYR A 547 -13.77 -24.64 14.10
CA TYR A 547 -12.32 -24.53 14.29
C TYR A 547 -11.74 -25.81 14.87
N SER A 548 -12.44 -26.47 15.80
CA SER A 548 -12.00 -27.73 16.41
C SER A 548 -11.82 -28.89 15.43
N LYS A 549 -12.38 -28.78 14.21
CA LYS A 549 -12.23 -29.76 13.12
C LYS A 549 -11.20 -29.38 12.07
N ARG A 550 -10.59 -28.18 12.17
CA ARG A 550 -9.57 -27.73 11.23
C ARG A 550 -8.25 -28.46 11.47
N LYS A 551 -7.48 -28.62 10.39
CA LYS A 551 -6.10 -29.14 10.43
C LYS A 551 -5.11 -27.99 10.37
N ASP A 552 -5.14 -27.14 11.38
CA ASP A 552 -4.17 -26.06 11.54
C ASP A 552 -2.95 -26.53 12.36
N PRO A 553 -1.81 -25.82 12.34
CA PRO A 553 -0.62 -26.20 13.11
C PRO A 553 -0.85 -26.27 14.62
N LEU A 554 -1.75 -25.42 15.15
CA LEU A 554 -2.17 -25.46 16.55
C LEU A 554 -3.58 -26.06 16.62
N PRO A 555 -3.79 -27.10 17.44
CA PRO A 555 -5.12 -27.69 17.61
C PRO A 555 -6.05 -26.72 18.33
N HIS A 556 -7.32 -26.72 17.93
CA HIS A 556 -8.36 -25.88 18.52
C HIS A 556 -9.35 -26.74 19.30
N ASP A 557 -9.80 -26.24 20.44
CA ASP A 557 -11.01 -26.74 21.09
C ASP A 557 -12.24 -25.91 20.65
N VAL A 558 -13.42 -26.31 21.12
CA VAL A 558 -14.69 -25.64 20.80
C VAL A 558 -14.85 -24.26 21.44
N TYR A 559 -13.91 -23.84 22.29
CA TYR A 559 -13.96 -22.59 23.05
C TYR A 559 -13.00 -21.52 22.49
N LYS A 560 -12.12 -21.85 21.55
CA LYS A 560 -11.21 -20.85 20.93
C LYS A 560 -11.94 -19.69 20.27
N LEU A 561 -13.06 -19.96 19.59
CA LEU A 561 -13.86 -18.91 18.96
C LEU A 561 -14.54 -17.98 19.98
N PRO A 562 -15.27 -18.46 21.01
CA PRO A 562 -15.86 -17.56 22.00
C PRO A 562 -14.81 -16.82 22.86
N GLU A 563 -13.65 -17.40 23.15
CA GLU A 563 -12.51 -16.67 23.74
C GLU A 563 -12.07 -15.50 22.84
N PHE A 564 -12.00 -15.72 21.53
CA PHE A 564 -11.67 -14.66 20.58
C PHE A 564 -12.81 -13.64 20.42
N TRP A 565 -14.08 -14.04 20.54
CA TRP A 565 -15.21 -13.10 20.59
C TRP A 565 -15.17 -12.19 21.81
N GLU A 566 -14.75 -12.72 22.96
CA GLU A 566 -14.51 -11.91 24.16
C GLU A 566 -13.40 -10.89 23.93
N ALA A 567 -12.28 -11.30 23.30
CA ALA A 567 -11.21 -10.39 22.89
C ALA A 567 -11.71 -9.30 21.92
N GLN A 568 -12.46 -9.68 20.89
CA GLN A 568 -13.08 -8.72 19.97
C GLN A 568 -14.05 -7.79 20.69
N SER A 569 -14.79 -8.27 21.69
CA SER A 569 -15.73 -7.44 22.47
C SER A 569 -15.00 -6.44 23.37
N ALA A 570 -13.84 -6.80 23.92
CA ALA A 570 -13.02 -5.90 24.74
C ALA A 570 -12.58 -4.65 23.96
N SER A 571 -12.38 -4.76 22.65
CA SER A 571 -12.04 -3.63 21.76
C SER A 571 -13.13 -2.55 21.67
N LEU A 572 -14.38 -2.83 22.09
CA LEU A 572 -15.46 -1.83 22.18
C LEU A 572 -15.20 -0.75 23.24
N ASN A 573 -14.24 -0.95 24.15
CA ASN A 573 -13.85 0.07 25.12
C ASN A 573 -13.17 1.29 24.47
N LEU A 574 -12.70 1.15 23.23
CA LEU A 574 -12.10 2.25 22.48
C LEU A 574 -13.16 3.29 22.06
N PRO A 575 -12.87 4.59 22.17
CA PRO A 575 -13.80 5.63 21.73
C PRO A 575 -13.99 5.57 20.22
N LYS A 576 -15.19 5.93 19.74
CA LYS A 576 -15.54 5.98 18.31
C LYS A 576 -15.30 4.64 17.57
N VAL A 577 -15.45 3.53 18.30
CA VAL A 577 -15.41 2.18 17.75
C VAL A 577 -16.81 1.53 17.82
N GLY A 578 -17.08 0.58 16.93
CA GLY A 578 -18.32 -0.22 16.95
C GLY A 578 -18.12 -1.58 16.32
N MET A 579 -18.86 -2.57 16.81
CA MET A 579 -18.76 -3.96 16.35
C MET A 579 -20.11 -4.45 15.81
N VAL A 580 -20.05 -5.22 14.73
CA VAL A 580 -21.18 -5.97 14.17
C VAL A 580 -21.10 -7.43 14.60
N VAL A 581 -22.18 -7.94 15.20
CA VAL A 581 -22.35 -9.36 15.58
C VAL A 581 -22.80 -10.15 14.35
N THR A 582 -22.30 -11.38 14.18
CA THR A 582 -22.58 -12.23 13.00
C THR A 582 -22.94 -13.68 13.34
N THR A 583 -23.29 -13.96 14.60
CA THR A 583 -23.62 -15.32 15.09
C THR A 583 -24.80 -15.97 14.37
N ASP A 584 -25.67 -15.18 13.74
CA ASP A 584 -26.87 -15.62 13.04
C ASP A 584 -26.69 -15.82 11.51
N LEU A 585 -25.50 -15.48 10.98
CA LEU A 585 -25.24 -15.40 9.55
C LEU A 585 -24.54 -16.64 8.97
N VAL A 586 -24.70 -17.82 9.58
CA VAL A 586 -23.96 -19.03 9.15
C VAL A 586 -24.90 -20.18 8.76
N ASP A 587 -24.87 -20.58 7.49
CA ASP A 587 -25.66 -21.72 6.98
C ASP A 587 -24.87 -23.03 6.92
N ASN A 588 -23.54 -22.94 7.01
CA ASN A 588 -22.63 -24.07 6.99
C ASN A 588 -21.45 -23.76 7.91
N LEU A 589 -21.41 -24.41 9.07
CA LEU A 589 -20.32 -24.22 10.04
C LEU A 589 -18.97 -24.75 9.53
N GLY A 590 -18.94 -25.55 8.47
CA GLY A 590 -17.70 -25.97 7.79
C GLY A 590 -17.14 -24.92 6.84
N ASP A 591 -17.87 -23.83 6.58
CA ASP A 591 -17.43 -22.71 5.76
C ASP A 591 -17.09 -21.52 6.64
N ILE A 592 -15.90 -20.96 6.46
CA ILE A 592 -15.42 -19.79 7.21
C ILE A 592 -15.88 -18.47 6.57
N HIS A 593 -16.47 -18.54 5.37
CA HIS A 593 -16.92 -17.39 4.59
C HIS A 593 -18.45 -17.37 4.48
N PRO A 594 -19.18 -16.89 5.52
CA PRO A 594 -20.64 -16.84 5.48
C PRO A 594 -21.17 -16.00 4.30
N PRO A 595 -22.28 -16.40 3.65
CA PRO A 595 -22.70 -15.80 2.38
C PRO A 595 -23.32 -14.40 2.53
N TYR A 596 -23.79 -14.04 3.73
CA TYR A 596 -24.62 -12.86 4.03
C TYR A 596 -23.86 -11.52 4.07
N LYS A 597 -22.98 -11.24 3.10
CA LYS A 597 -22.15 -10.01 3.08
C LYS A 597 -22.98 -8.72 3.05
N TRP A 598 -24.17 -8.75 2.46
CA TRP A 598 -25.08 -7.60 2.45
C TRP A 598 -25.62 -7.28 3.85
N VAL A 599 -25.89 -8.29 4.68
CA VAL A 599 -26.34 -8.08 6.06
C VAL A 599 -25.20 -7.48 6.88
N VAL A 600 -23.96 -7.92 6.66
CA VAL A 600 -22.78 -7.32 7.30
C VAL A 600 -22.60 -5.86 6.89
N GLY A 601 -22.68 -5.56 5.58
CA GLY A 601 -22.61 -4.19 5.06
C GLY A 601 -23.71 -3.29 5.62
N HIS A 602 -24.94 -3.79 5.67
CA HIS A 602 -26.08 -3.10 6.28
C HIS A 602 -25.85 -2.82 7.78
N ARG A 603 -25.43 -3.81 8.57
CA ARG A 603 -25.14 -3.61 10.01
C ARG A 603 -24.01 -2.60 10.26
N LEU A 604 -22.99 -2.58 9.41
CA LEU A 604 -21.94 -1.55 9.45
C LEU A 604 -22.51 -0.17 9.09
N ALA A 605 -23.42 -0.08 8.13
CA ALA A 605 -24.08 1.17 7.77
C ALA A 605 -24.96 1.70 8.92
N LEU A 606 -25.68 0.83 9.63
CA LEU A 606 -26.44 1.23 10.83
C LEU A 606 -25.54 1.89 11.88
N GLN A 607 -24.34 1.36 12.12
CA GLN A 607 -23.35 1.96 13.04
C GLN A 607 -23.00 3.38 12.60
N ALA A 608 -22.62 3.55 11.33
CA ALA A 608 -22.25 4.86 10.78
C ALA A 608 -23.43 5.84 10.82
N LEU A 609 -24.61 5.42 10.37
CA LEU A 609 -25.82 6.26 10.30
C LEU A 609 -26.18 6.82 11.68
N ALA A 610 -26.20 5.96 12.70
CA ALA A 610 -26.52 6.35 14.06
C ALA A 610 -25.45 7.27 14.69
N LYS A 611 -24.17 6.93 14.51
CA LYS A 611 -23.06 7.57 15.25
C LYS A 611 -22.43 8.77 14.55
N ASP A 612 -22.52 8.85 13.22
CA ASP A 612 -21.76 9.83 12.41
C ASP A 612 -22.60 10.60 11.38
N TYR A 613 -23.82 10.16 11.05
CA TYR A 613 -24.72 10.87 10.13
C TYR A 613 -25.96 11.47 10.81
N GLY A 614 -26.06 11.36 12.14
CA GLY A 614 -27.11 12.04 12.92
C GLY A 614 -28.47 11.32 12.95
N PHE A 615 -28.55 10.06 12.48
CA PHE A 615 -29.78 9.25 12.55
C PHE A 615 -29.95 8.66 13.96
N LYS A 616 -30.22 9.53 14.95
CA LYS A 616 -30.23 9.19 16.39
C LYS A 616 -31.23 8.10 16.81
N LYS A 617 -32.21 7.78 15.96
CA LYS A 617 -33.22 6.73 16.22
C LYS A 617 -32.85 5.38 15.61
N THR A 618 -31.78 5.31 14.82
CA THR A 618 -31.32 4.07 14.19
C THR A 618 -30.80 3.13 15.27
N VAL A 619 -31.41 1.95 15.40
CA VAL A 619 -30.91 0.88 16.26
C VAL A 619 -29.76 0.20 15.51
N PHE A 620 -28.56 0.20 16.09
CA PHE A 620 -27.33 -0.21 15.39
C PHE A 620 -26.57 -1.37 16.07
N SER A 621 -26.97 -1.75 17.28
CA SER A 621 -26.39 -2.87 18.01
C SER A 621 -27.47 -3.70 18.71
N GLY A 622 -27.23 -5.01 18.82
CA GLY A 622 -28.07 -5.90 19.60
C GLY A 622 -27.84 -5.79 21.11
N PRO A 623 -28.55 -6.61 21.92
CA PRO A 623 -28.41 -6.61 23.37
C PRO A 623 -26.99 -6.97 23.82
N ALA A 624 -26.39 -6.16 24.70
CA ALA A 624 -25.11 -6.47 25.34
C ALA A 624 -25.31 -6.72 26.83
N TYR A 625 -24.67 -7.74 27.39
CA TYR A 625 -24.74 -8.02 28.84
C TYR A 625 -24.37 -6.78 29.66
N GLN A 626 -25.17 -6.49 30.69
CA GLN A 626 -24.95 -5.34 31.58
C GLN A 626 -24.75 -5.76 33.03
N SER A 627 -25.61 -6.63 33.55
CA SER A 627 -25.52 -7.07 34.94
C SER A 627 -26.23 -8.39 35.18
N MET A 628 -25.84 -9.05 36.26
CA MET A 628 -26.36 -10.31 36.73
C MET A 628 -26.79 -10.17 38.19
N ARG A 629 -27.99 -10.67 38.53
CA ARG A 629 -28.47 -10.78 39.92
C ARG A 629 -28.92 -12.20 40.20
N ILE A 630 -28.40 -12.78 41.28
CA ILE A 630 -28.83 -14.09 41.77
C ILE A 630 -30.07 -13.89 42.64
N LYS A 631 -31.10 -14.71 42.42
CA LYS A 631 -32.30 -14.79 43.26
C LYS A 631 -32.59 -16.26 43.50
N GLU A 632 -32.22 -16.74 44.68
CA GLU A 632 -32.30 -18.16 45.04
C GLU A 632 -31.53 -19.03 44.03
N ASP A 633 -32.20 -19.96 43.36
CA ASP A 633 -31.64 -20.84 42.34
C ASP A 633 -31.74 -20.29 40.91
N LYS A 634 -32.14 -19.02 40.75
CA LYS A 634 -32.28 -18.34 39.46
C LYS A 634 -31.26 -17.22 39.28
N ILE A 635 -30.90 -16.98 38.03
CA ILE A 635 -30.14 -15.80 37.61
C ILE A 635 -31.01 -14.88 36.77
N LEU A 636 -31.01 -13.59 37.11
CA LEU A 636 -31.65 -12.53 36.35
C LEU A 636 -30.57 -11.71 35.65
N LEU A 637 -30.57 -11.73 34.33
CA LEU A 637 -29.67 -10.94 33.49
C LEU A 637 -30.36 -9.68 33.00
N SER A 638 -29.64 -8.56 33.04
CA SER A 638 -30.04 -7.31 32.38
C SER A 638 -29.10 -7.02 31.22
N PHE A 639 -29.65 -6.44 30.15
CA PHE A 639 -28.91 -6.12 28.94
C PHE A 639 -29.00 -4.62 28.64
N LYS A 640 -27.89 -4.05 28.17
CA LYS A 640 -27.88 -2.75 27.50
C LYS A 640 -28.43 -2.95 26.10
N SER A 641 -29.60 -2.37 25.82
CA SER A 641 -30.21 -2.38 24.49
C SER A 641 -31.08 -1.15 24.30
N ASP A 642 -31.05 -0.57 23.10
CA ASP A 642 -31.91 0.55 22.70
C ASP A 642 -33.33 0.08 22.30
N ALA A 643 -33.59 -1.23 22.35
CA ALA A 643 -34.83 -1.88 21.97
C ALA A 643 -35.19 -3.03 22.95
N GLY A 644 -36.44 -3.51 22.89
CA GLY A 644 -36.90 -4.68 23.67
C GLY A 644 -36.16 -5.97 23.29
N LEU A 645 -36.26 -7.01 24.13
CA LEU A 645 -35.69 -8.33 23.88
C LEU A 645 -36.72 -9.26 23.23
N LYS A 646 -36.31 -10.01 22.21
CA LYS A 646 -37.12 -11.08 21.63
C LYS A 646 -36.24 -12.22 21.11
N THR A 647 -36.88 -13.28 20.63
CA THR A 647 -36.19 -14.35 19.88
C THR A 647 -36.56 -14.31 18.40
N THR A 648 -35.65 -14.74 17.54
CA THR A 648 -35.86 -14.78 16.08
C THR A 648 -36.95 -15.76 15.64
N ASP A 649 -37.27 -16.75 16.48
CA ASP A 649 -38.18 -17.86 16.17
C ASP A 649 -39.37 -17.96 17.14
N GLY A 650 -39.53 -17.00 18.06
CA GLY A 650 -40.58 -17.00 19.08
C GLY A 650 -40.44 -18.09 20.15
N LYS A 651 -39.35 -18.86 20.14
CA LYS A 651 -39.07 -19.89 21.16
C LYS A 651 -38.34 -19.28 22.36
N ALA A 652 -38.16 -20.08 23.40
CA ALA A 652 -37.31 -19.71 24.54
C ALA A 652 -35.89 -19.31 24.07
N PRO A 653 -35.25 -18.32 24.70
CA PRO A 653 -33.86 -18.00 24.43
C PRO A 653 -32.97 -19.24 24.62
N ASN A 654 -32.06 -19.48 23.67
CA ASN A 654 -31.17 -20.63 23.70
C ASN A 654 -29.70 -20.22 23.93
N TRP A 655 -28.80 -21.21 24.01
CA TRP A 655 -27.36 -21.02 24.21
C TRP A 655 -26.95 -20.38 25.55
N PHE A 656 -27.75 -20.57 26.59
CA PHE A 656 -27.37 -20.23 27.96
C PHE A 656 -26.88 -21.46 28.72
N SER A 657 -25.80 -21.32 29.47
CA SER A 657 -25.37 -22.30 30.46
C SER A 657 -25.01 -21.64 31.78
N LEU A 658 -25.25 -22.37 32.87
CA LEU A 658 -25.00 -21.95 34.25
C LEU A 658 -24.00 -22.89 34.92
N ALA A 659 -23.18 -22.35 35.82
CA ALA A 659 -22.35 -23.14 36.72
C ALA A 659 -22.49 -22.64 38.17
N GLY A 660 -22.30 -23.57 39.11
CA GLY A 660 -22.14 -23.24 40.52
C GLY A 660 -20.71 -22.83 40.84
N ALA A 661 -20.32 -22.92 42.11
CA ALA A 661 -18.94 -22.68 42.54
C ALA A 661 -17.95 -23.74 42.02
N ASP A 662 -18.46 -24.90 41.56
CA ASP A 662 -17.67 -25.97 40.96
C ASP A 662 -17.16 -25.66 39.53
N GLY A 663 -17.70 -24.61 38.90
CA GLY A 663 -17.35 -24.23 37.52
C GLY A 663 -17.84 -25.20 36.45
N VAL A 664 -18.71 -26.16 36.79
CA VAL A 664 -19.24 -27.13 35.83
C VAL A 664 -20.48 -26.54 35.16
N PHE A 665 -20.33 -26.15 33.89
CA PHE A 665 -21.40 -25.55 33.11
C PHE A 665 -22.41 -26.59 32.60
N VAL A 666 -23.69 -26.36 32.87
CA VAL A 666 -24.81 -27.13 32.31
C VAL A 666 -25.76 -26.21 31.56
N GLU A 667 -26.50 -26.75 30.58
CA GLU A 667 -27.52 -25.99 29.85
C GLU A 667 -28.59 -25.43 30.80
N ALA A 668 -29.02 -24.20 30.52
CA ALA A 668 -29.96 -23.46 31.33
C ALA A 668 -31.26 -23.21 30.57
N ASN A 669 -32.39 -23.42 31.25
CA ASN A 669 -33.66 -22.93 30.78
C ASN A 669 -33.67 -21.41 30.88
N ALA A 670 -34.08 -20.73 29.80
CA ALA A 670 -34.15 -19.28 29.76
C ALA A 670 -35.56 -18.80 29.39
N SER A 671 -36.00 -17.69 29.99
CA SER A 671 -37.23 -16.99 29.63
C SER A 671 -36.98 -15.47 29.56
N ILE A 672 -37.78 -14.78 28.75
CA ILE A 672 -37.80 -13.32 28.69
C ILE A 672 -38.88 -12.82 29.65
N GLU A 673 -38.49 -12.08 30.69
CA GLU A 673 -39.41 -11.45 31.64
C GLU A 673 -39.21 -9.93 31.61
N GLY A 674 -40.08 -9.23 30.86
CA GLY A 674 -39.94 -7.80 30.60
C GLY A 674 -38.66 -7.49 29.83
N LYS A 675 -37.70 -6.81 30.47
CA LYS A 675 -36.39 -6.47 29.89
C LYS A 675 -35.24 -7.35 30.39
N LYS A 676 -35.57 -8.48 31.03
CA LYS A 676 -34.58 -9.37 31.66
C LYS A 676 -34.66 -10.76 31.05
N ILE A 677 -33.54 -11.47 31.09
CA ILE A 677 -33.51 -12.92 30.88
C ILE A 677 -33.43 -13.59 32.24
N VAL A 678 -34.33 -14.52 32.50
CA VAL A 678 -34.33 -15.35 33.71
C VAL A 678 -33.80 -16.73 33.34
N LEU A 679 -32.76 -17.16 34.04
CA LEU A 679 -32.07 -18.43 33.83
C LEU A 679 -32.24 -19.34 35.05
N GLN A 680 -32.43 -20.63 34.79
CA GLN A 680 -32.46 -21.66 35.82
C GLN A 680 -31.97 -22.99 35.25
N ALA A 681 -31.23 -23.76 36.05
CA ALA A 681 -30.85 -25.14 35.72
C ALA A 681 -31.15 -26.04 36.93
N ALA A 682 -31.90 -27.13 36.72
CA ALA A 682 -32.42 -27.95 37.81
C ALA A 682 -31.32 -28.51 38.72
N THR A 683 -30.15 -28.79 38.15
CA THR A 683 -28.97 -29.36 38.81
C THR A 683 -28.08 -28.31 39.48
N VAL A 684 -28.26 -27.01 39.22
CA VAL A 684 -27.43 -25.93 39.78
C VAL A 684 -28.24 -25.14 40.80
N LYS A 685 -28.11 -25.49 42.09
CA LYS A 685 -28.89 -24.84 43.17
C LYS A 685 -28.35 -23.49 43.61
N GLN A 686 -27.07 -23.23 43.39
CA GLN A 686 -26.39 -21.98 43.74
C GLN A 686 -25.61 -21.47 42.53
N PRO A 687 -26.29 -20.96 41.50
CA PRO A 687 -25.62 -20.53 40.27
C PRO A 687 -24.80 -19.26 40.53
N THR A 688 -23.54 -19.26 40.09
CA THR A 688 -22.61 -18.12 40.25
C THR A 688 -22.08 -17.58 38.93
N GLN A 689 -22.11 -18.39 37.87
CA GLN A 689 -21.53 -18.07 36.57
C GLN A 689 -22.51 -18.37 35.44
N VAL A 690 -22.40 -17.60 34.37
CA VAL A 690 -23.24 -17.69 33.17
C VAL A 690 -22.36 -17.65 31.94
N ARG A 691 -22.73 -18.43 30.93
CA ARG A 691 -22.20 -18.33 29.56
C ARG A 691 -23.37 -18.16 28.60
N PHE A 692 -23.22 -17.26 27.64
CA PHE A 692 -24.15 -17.08 26.52
C PHE A 692 -23.40 -17.18 25.19
N GLY A 693 -23.83 -18.10 24.33
CA GLY A 693 -23.20 -18.35 23.03
C GLY A 693 -21.74 -18.82 23.15
N TRP A 694 -21.37 -19.53 24.22
CA TRP A 694 -19.97 -19.88 24.51
C TRP A 694 -19.53 -21.20 23.86
N HIS A 695 -19.69 -21.31 22.54
CA HIS A 695 -19.28 -22.47 21.75
C HIS A 695 -19.06 -22.07 20.29
N GLU A 696 -18.13 -22.71 19.58
CA GLU A 696 -17.80 -22.39 18.17
C GLU A 696 -18.97 -22.53 17.18
N THR A 697 -19.98 -23.33 17.55
CA THR A 697 -21.21 -23.56 16.76
C THR A 697 -22.38 -22.69 17.18
N ALA A 698 -22.18 -21.77 18.14
CA ALA A 698 -23.25 -20.99 18.72
C ALA A 698 -23.91 -20.07 17.68
N GLN A 699 -25.21 -20.27 17.48
CA GLN A 699 -26.08 -19.40 16.68
C GLN A 699 -27.32 -19.03 17.51
N PRO A 700 -27.19 -18.13 18.51
CA PRO A 700 -28.27 -17.82 19.43
C PRO A 700 -29.46 -17.13 18.77
N ASN A 701 -30.67 -17.41 19.25
CA ASN A 701 -31.91 -16.79 18.77
C ASN A 701 -32.23 -15.45 19.46
N LEU A 702 -31.51 -15.08 20.53
CA LEU A 702 -31.76 -13.84 21.27
C LEU A 702 -31.32 -12.61 20.46
N VAL A 703 -32.28 -11.74 20.18
CA VAL A 703 -32.11 -10.49 19.43
C VAL A 703 -32.84 -9.35 20.16
N ASN A 704 -32.62 -8.12 19.70
CA ASN A 704 -33.51 -7.02 20.06
C ASN A 704 -34.72 -6.92 19.10
N GLU A 705 -35.63 -5.98 19.33
CA GLU A 705 -36.79 -5.77 18.45
C GLU A 705 -36.44 -5.43 16.99
N ALA A 706 -35.26 -4.84 16.76
CA ALA A 706 -34.75 -4.58 15.41
C ALA A 706 -34.13 -5.83 14.74
N GLY A 707 -34.12 -6.98 15.42
CA GLY A 707 -33.55 -8.23 14.90
C GLY A 707 -32.02 -8.29 14.96
N LEU A 708 -31.37 -7.41 15.73
CA LEU A 708 -29.91 -7.44 15.90
C LEU A 708 -29.51 -8.43 17.01
N PRO A 709 -28.51 -9.32 16.79
CA PRO A 709 -28.20 -10.40 17.72
C PRO A 709 -27.53 -9.91 19.00
N ALA A 710 -27.85 -10.59 20.10
CA ALA A 710 -27.18 -10.37 21.37
C ALA A 710 -25.71 -10.78 21.31
N LEU A 711 -24.86 -10.03 22.01
CA LEU A 711 -23.43 -10.28 22.05
C LEU A 711 -23.10 -11.49 22.94
N PRO A 712 -22.34 -12.50 22.47
CA PRO A 712 -21.83 -13.57 23.32
C PRO A 712 -21.03 -13.05 24.51
N PHE A 713 -21.14 -13.70 25.67
CA PHE A 713 -20.42 -13.31 26.89
C PHE A 713 -20.28 -14.48 27.88
N ARG A 714 -19.41 -14.29 28.88
CA ARG A 714 -19.37 -15.09 30.11
C ARG A 714 -19.27 -14.18 31.35
N THR A 715 -19.61 -14.72 32.51
CA THR A 715 -19.42 -14.06 33.82
C THR A 715 -18.46 -14.86 34.70
N GLY A 716 -17.84 -14.19 35.69
CA GLY A 716 -16.98 -14.84 36.68
C GLY A 716 -15.55 -15.12 36.24
N ASN A 717 -14.98 -14.28 35.37
CA ASN A 717 -13.55 -14.30 35.03
C ASN A 717 -12.68 -13.67 36.11
#